data_AF-A0AAW8G7F4-F1
#
_entry.id   AF-A0AAW8G7F4-F1
#
_cell.length_a   1.000
_cell.length_b   1.000
_cell.length_c   1.000
_cell.angle_alpha   90.00
_cell.angle_beta   90.00
_cell.angle_gamma   90.00
#
_symmetry.space_group_name_H-M   'P 1'
#
loop_
_entity.id
_entity.type
_entity.pdbx_description
1 polymer ?
#
loop_
_entity_poly.entity_id
_entity_poly.type
_entity_poly.pdbx_seq_one_letter_code
_entity_poly.pdbx_strand_id
1 'polypeptide(L)'
;MDHPTRAPLSAAAPHARRRALLRHGRRAVCVALLLALPVTGTLARAADDDLAAQVNTFIGTRDEGNTFPGAAAPFGMIQVSPIGSHYAGWRDGDERIRGFGHSFISGAGCWEQGGQVSVLPVTGRIGPGGDFDTSKNDVFDQTKYGARYTQAGSTGQAGDYRVRLTDYGGIEVETTALTRASGERYTYPASAGEGHVLINVGQANQKHRVIGSQVHVVGDRVVEGKITTLSFCGGHQYATWFRIEYDRPFKAFGVWGQAGGTPGARDSMESEYEPLNGAWVSFDTSKNKQVTAITSISHVDAEGARVNLRSEGMQGGKLRAFEPMRRDARALWQQALSKIRIDGGSRDDRAVFYTALYHALLQPMTGNDADDRYRGYDDAIHEAKDWTYYEFFSLWDTYRSQNQLLALIEPQRARDIGRSLLAIDAQGGWLPRWGYANFDTNTMTGDPVTPFLVDLWRYGALKGLEPQAWAALRKNAWGVPPLASRHEGRAGNVNYLRNGFVFFDRTFPAKGMDVDPQNGGSATLEYALGDCALSLMAGRLGHGDDAAALRTRGGNWHKVWDADLHEQASGYQGFPHPRLADGQWFTPPTGTYDPRSHYGFHEGTAWQYQWLVPQDIPGLATAMGGREAMGKRLDDFFAYDQLVADPQGAARKAWVGGPYSYYGQYRYNPNNEPTMHVPALYSLIGQPWKTATVLSSVQTLFTNAPNGVTGNDDLGTMSAFYLFSTLGFSPLMPGTGQMLLHPPRFTSVRIDLGNGRTLTVRGNAAPQAGPRYVQGVRFNGKPQSAVWMDVDALKQGGTLDYNLGTQPDPQGWGTAADAAPAAACPV
;
A
#
# COMPACT_ATOMS: atom_id res chain seq x y z
N MET A 1 75.23 45.74 1.08
CA MET A 1 76.53 45.17 0.71
C MET A 1 76.25 44.18 -0.40
N ASP A 2 76.37 44.42 -1.71
CA ASP A 2 76.93 45.52 -2.55
C ASP A 2 76.07 45.59 -3.84
N HIS A 3 75.75 46.67 -4.57
CA HIS A 3 76.06 48.13 -4.57
C HIS A 3 74.90 48.93 -5.30
N PRO A 4 74.83 50.29 -5.35
CA PRO A 4 73.86 51.09 -4.59
C PRO A 4 72.65 51.74 -5.34
N THR A 5 71.73 52.24 -4.50
CA THR A 5 70.89 53.48 -4.58
C THR A 5 69.61 53.60 -5.43
N ARG A 6 68.56 53.96 -4.66
CA ARG A 6 67.46 54.94 -4.86
C ARG A 6 66.29 54.59 -5.80
N ALA A 7 65.12 54.57 -5.17
CA ALA A 7 63.78 54.75 -5.75
C ALA A 7 63.58 56.21 -6.26
N PRO A 8 62.38 56.65 -6.69
CA PRO A 8 61.13 55.91 -6.92
C PRO A 8 60.34 56.34 -8.21
N LEU A 9 59.14 55.76 -8.34
CA LEU A 9 57.89 56.33 -8.88
C LEU A 9 57.58 56.34 -10.40
N SER A 10 56.48 55.63 -10.69
CA SER A 10 55.25 56.10 -11.37
C SER A 10 55.18 56.20 -12.91
N ALA A 11 54.38 55.26 -13.44
CA ALA A 11 53.29 55.39 -14.42
C ALA A 11 53.58 55.93 -15.83
N ALA A 12 53.29 55.12 -16.84
CA ALA A 12 52.15 55.29 -17.77
C ALA A 12 52.20 54.25 -18.90
N ALA A 13 51.03 53.96 -19.45
CA ALA A 13 50.69 52.87 -20.35
C ALA A 13 50.96 53.19 -21.86
N PRO A 14 50.34 52.51 -22.84
CA PRO A 14 50.62 51.14 -23.30
C PRO A 14 50.87 51.06 -24.82
N HIS A 15 51.02 49.81 -25.29
CA HIS A 15 50.67 49.30 -26.63
C HIS A 15 51.72 49.33 -27.77
N ALA A 16 52.21 48.11 -28.05
CA ALA A 16 51.81 47.30 -29.22
C ALA A 16 52.86 47.01 -30.32
N ARG A 17 53.03 45.68 -30.52
CA ARG A 17 53.09 44.89 -31.78
C ARG A 17 54.42 44.26 -32.25
N ARG A 18 54.31 42.91 -32.33
CA ARG A 18 54.70 41.97 -33.42
C ARG A 18 56.20 41.62 -33.55
N ARG A 19 56.57 40.38 -33.16
CA ARG A 19 56.66 39.10 -33.93
C ARG A 19 58.00 38.97 -34.68
N ALA A 20 58.82 37.96 -34.35
CA ALA A 20 59.09 36.71 -35.13
C ALA A 20 60.58 36.70 -35.57
N LEU A 21 61.39 35.63 -35.69
CA LEU A 21 61.25 34.15 -35.81
C LEU A 21 62.66 33.46 -35.77
N LEU A 22 62.69 32.16 -35.38
CA LEU A 22 63.55 31.02 -35.86
C LEU A 22 65.07 31.01 -35.54
N ARG A 23 65.81 29.89 -35.35
CA ARG A 23 65.73 28.45 -35.78
C ARG A 23 66.74 27.60 -34.95
N HIS A 24 66.37 26.44 -34.36
CA HIS A 24 66.69 25.03 -34.73
C HIS A 24 68.01 24.37 -34.25
N GLY A 25 67.88 23.18 -33.62
CA GLY A 25 68.91 22.14 -33.44
C GLY A 25 68.47 21.01 -32.46
N ARG A 26 68.36 19.75 -32.92
CA ARG A 26 67.77 18.56 -32.24
C ARG A 26 68.83 17.49 -31.87
N ARG A 27 68.59 16.71 -30.79
CA ARG A 27 68.51 15.21 -30.68
C ARG A 27 68.50 14.78 -29.18
N ALA A 28 67.38 14.26 -28.65
CA ALA A 28 67.05 12.84 -28.32
C ALA A 28 67.69 12.35 -26.98
N VAL A 29 67.01 11.78 -25.96
CA VAL A 29 66.24 10.51 -25.88
C VAL A 29 65.49 10.38 -24.52
N CYS A 30 64.30 9.73 -24.55
CA CYS A 30 63.61 8.88 -23.53
C CYS A 30 62.59 9.37 -22.46
N VAL A 31 61.39 8.76 -22.62
CA VAL A 31 60.44 8.16 -21.64
C VAL A 31 59.29 9.01 -21.09
N ALA A 32 58.09 8.57 -21.49
CA ALA A 32 56.78 8.95 -21.00
C ALA A 32 56.39 8.12 -19.77
N LEU A 33 55.69 8.74 -18.83
CA LEU A 33 54.76 8.08 -17.91
C LEU A 33 53.56 9.02 -17.71
N LEU A 34 52.42 8.60 -18.26
CA LEU A 34 51.12 9.25 -18.18
C LEU A 34 50.53 9.10 -16.77
N LEU A 35 50.16 10.22 -16.16
CA LEU A 35 49.27 10.25 -15.00
C LEU A 35 47.82 10.12 -15.48
N ALA A 36 47.26 8.92 -15.34
CA ALA A 36 45.82 8.69 -15.39
C ALA A 36 45.22 9.00 -14.01
N LEU A 37 44.39 10.03 -13.91
CA LEU A 37 43.51 10.30 -12.77
C LEU A 37 42.17 9.57 -12.98
N PRO A 38 41.64 8.85 -11.97
CA PRO A 38 40.39 8.13 -12.13
C PRO A 38 39.19 9.08 -12.00
N VAL A 39 38.53 9.36 -13.12
CA VAL A 39 37.16 9.93 -13.15
C VAL A 39 36.17 8.77 -13.04
N THR A 40 36.05 8.17 -11.86
CA THR A 40 35.08 7.09 -11.60
C THR A 40 34.25 7.28 -10.33
N GLY A 41 34.39 8.41 -9.63
CA GLY A 41 33.73 8.66 -8.34
C GLY A 41 32.41 9.46 -8.36
N THR A 42 32.07 10.16 -9.46
CA THR A 42 30.92 11.10 -9.47
C THR A 42 29.63 10.53 -10.04
N LEU A 43 29.68 9.48 -10.87
CA LEU A 43 28.48 8.86 -11.44
C LEU A 43 27.80 7.86 -10.49
N ALA A 44 28.56 7.20 -9.60
CA ALA A 44 27.99 6.24 -8.65
C ALA A 44 27.17 6.90 -7.53
N ARG A 45 27.54 8.12 -7.11
CA ARG A 45 26.86 8.86 -6.03
C ARG A 45 25.54 9.50 -6.47
N ALA A 46 25.37 9.80 -7.75
CA ALA A 46 24.13 10.36 -8.28
C ALA A 46 22.97 9.34 -8.35
N ALA A 47 23.28 8.05 -8.50
CA ALA A 47 22.27 6.98 -8.53
C ALA A 47 21.72 6.64 -7.12
N ASP A 48 22.49 6.91 -6.06
CA ASP A 48 22.03 6.75 -4.67
C ASP A 48 21.08 7.86 -4.21
N ASP A 49 21.05 9.00 -4.93
CA ASP A 49 20.21 10.15 -4.60
C ASP A 49 18.84 10.14 -5.29
N ASP A 50 18.65 9.42 -6.41
CA ASP A 50 17.34 9.28 -7.09
C ASP A 50 16.57 8.05 -6.56
N LEU A 51 15.83 8.24 -5.47
CA LEU A 51 15.05 7.20 -4.80
C LEU A 51 13.87 6.73 -5.66
N ALA A 52 13.27 7.63 -6.45
CA ALA A 52 12.16 7.29 -7.34
C ALA A 52 12.58 6.26 -8.40
N ALA A 53 13.83 6.34 -8.89
CA ALA A 53 14.40 5.37 -9.83
C ALA A 53 14.76 4.01 -9.21
N GLN A 54 14.83 3.91 -7.88
CA GLN A 54 15.10 2.66 -7.17
C GLN A 54 13.83 1.82 -6.98
N VAL A 55 12.66 2.42 -7.10
CA VAL A 55 11.37 1.71 -7.07
C VAL A 55 11.22 0.85 -8.31
N ASN A 56 10.78 -0.39 -8.11
CA ASN A 56 10.39 -1.33 -9.16
C ASN A 56 8.91 -1.65 -9.02
N THR A 57 8.04 -0.94 -9.75
CA THR A 57 6.58 -1.10 -9.64
C THR A 57 6.06 -2.44 -10.19
N PHE A 58 6.92 -3.29 -10.75
CA PHE A 58 6.53 -4.66 -11.12
C PHE A 58 6.48 -5.62 -9.92
N ILE A 59 7.07 -5.28 -8.77
CA ILE A 59 7.00 -6.16 -7.59
C ILE A 59 5.53 -6.29 -7.14
N GLY A 60 5.04 -7.52 -7.07
CA GLY A 60 3.66 -7.85 -6.71
C GLY A 60 2.70 -7.95 -7.89
N THR A 61 3.15 -7.74 -9.12
CA THR A 61 2.30 -7.93 -10.30
C THR A 61 2.19 -9.40 -10.72
N ARG A 62 2.57 -10.37 -9.87
CA ARG A 62 2.47 -11.82 -10.11
C ARG A 62 2.17 -12.56 -8.79
N ASP A 63 1.72 -13.81 -8.88
CA ASP A 63 1.42 -14.71 -7.75
C ASP A 63 0.41 -14.11 -6.75
N GLU A 64 -0.58 -13.38 -7.27
CA GLU A 64 -1.67 -12.73 -6.52
C GLU A 64 -1.20 -11.64 -5.54
N GLY A 65 -0.03 -11.04 -5.78
CA GLY A 65 0.38 -9.78 -5.15
C GLY A 65 -0.39 -8.55 -5.61
N ASN A 66 -1.31 -8.70 -6.58
CA ASN A 66 -2.37 -7.79 -7.02
C ASN A 66 -2.04 -6.28 -7.11
N THR A 67 -0.76 -5.91 -7.23
CA THR A 67 -0.33 -4.53 -7.45
C THR A 67 -0.40 -4.18 -8.94
N PHE A 68 -0.22 -2.89 -9.25
CA PHE A 68 -0.22 -2.39 -10.61
C PHE A 68 1.09 -1.64 -10.92
N PRO A 69 1.65 -1.75 -12.14
CA PRO A 69 2.96 -1.15 -12.45
C PRO A 69 2.89 0.32 -12.88
N GLY A 70 1.68 0.85 -13.09
CA GLY A 70 1.42 2.19 -13.61
C GLY A 70 1.86 3.34 -12.71
N ALA A 71 1.73 4.54 -13.26
CA ALA A 71 2.10 5.77 -12.58
C ALA A 71 0.99 6.26 -11.64
N ALA A 72 1.38 6.63 -10.43
CA ALA A 72 0.56 7.31 -9.43
C ALA A 72 1.40 8.39 -8.75
N ALA A 73 0.78 9.37 -8.09
CA ALA A 73 1.44 10.19 -7.06
C ALA A 73 1.26 9.56 -5.68
N PRO A 74 2.07 9.92 -4.65
CA PRO A 74 1.80 9.49 -3.28
C PRO A 74 0.37 9.86 -2.87
N PHE A 75 -0.44 8.86 -2.48
CA PHE A 75 -1.85 9.02 -2.11
C PHE A 75 -2.72 9.72 -3.18
N GLY A 76 -2.34 9.60 -4.46
CA GLY A 76 -3.05 10.20 -5.58
C GLY A 76 -4.45 9.62 -5.75
N MET A 77 -5.39 10.47 -6.16
CA MET A 77 -6.74 10.08 -6.59
C MET A 77 -6.71 9.28 -7.90
N ILE A 78 -5.81 9.65 -8.82
CA ILE A 78 -5.71 9.07 -10.17
C ILE A 78 -4.45 8.20 -10.33
N GLN A 79 -4.59 7.02 -10.93
CA GLN A 79 -3.48 6.11 -11.24
C GLN A 79 -3.61 5.60 -12.68
N VAL A 80 -2.55 5.74 -13.48
CA VAL A 80 -2.57 5.32 -14.89
C VAL A 80 -1.72 4.09 -15.11
N SER A 81 -2.40 2.96 -15.32
CA SER A 81 -1.78 1.64 -15.39
C SER A 81 -2.34 0.78 -16.52
N PRO A 82 -1.54 -0.11 -17.14
CA PRO A 82 -2.05 -1.06 -18.11
C PRO A 82 -3.18 -1.94 -17.53
N ILE A 83 -4.08 -2.34 -18.43
CA ILE A 83 -5.12 -3.34 -18.22
C ILE A 83 -4.79 -4.52 -19.13
N GLY A 84 -4.71 -5.72 -18.58
CA GLY A 84 -4.60 -6.98 -19.29
C GLY A 84 -5.79 -7.90 -19.04
N SER A 85 -5.51 -9.19 -18.90
CA SER A 85 -6.54 -10.21 -18.62
C SER A 85 -6.81 -10.43 -17.13
N HIS A 86 -5.95 -9.92 -16.26
CA HIS A 86 -6.10 -10.08 -14.82
C HIS A 86 -7.11 -9.11 -14.20
N TYR A 87 -7.74 -9.50 -13.09
CA TYR A 87 -8.73 -8.66 -12.40
C TYR A 87 -8.09 -7.54 -11.57
N ALA A 88 -6.81 -7.64 -11.22
CA ALA A 88 -6.05 -6.53 -10.62
C ALA A 88 -5.73 -5.39 -11.62
N GLY A 89 -6.25 -5.47 -12.85
CA GLY A 89 -5.86 -4.59 -13.95
C GLY A 89 -4.94 -5.34 -14.88
N TRP A 90 -3.69 -5.57 -14.49
CA TRP A 90 -2.67 -6.24 -15.29
C TRP A 90 -1.83 -7.17 -14.43
N ARG A 91 -1.36 -8.29 -15.01
CA ARG A 91 -0.41 -9.20 -14.38
C ARG A 91 0.80 -9.40 -15.27
N ASP A 92 1.97 -9.53 -14.66
CA ASP A 92 3.17 -9.96 -15.37
C ASP A 92 2.94 -11.36 -15.97
N GLY A 93 3.11 -11.45 -17.28
CA GLY A 93 2.74 -12.60 -18.10
C GLY A 93 1.44 -12.44 -18.90
N ASP A 94 0.66 -11.37 -18.71
CA ASP A 94 -0.45 -11.05 -19.61
C ASP A 94 0.11 -10.79 -21.03
N GLU A 95 -0.49 -11.40 -22.06
CA GLU A 95 0.03 -11.34 -23.43
C GLU A 95 -0.31 -10.03 -24.16
N ARG A 96 -1.36 -9.34 -23.73
CA ARG A 96 -1.90 -8.15 -24.39
C ARG A 96 -2.30 -7.09 -23.35
N ILE A 97 -2.00 -5.83 -23.67
CA ILE A 97 -2.56 -4.66 -23.00
C ILE A 97 -3.85 -4.28 -23.72
N ARG A 98 -4.97 -4.33 -23.01
CA ARG A 98 -6.32 -4.02 -23.46
C ARG A 98 -6.68 -2.55 -23.31
N GLY A 99 -5.88 -1.80 -22.58
CA GLY A 99 -6.00 -0.36 -22.38
C GLY A 99 -5.12 0.12 -21.24
N PHE A 100 -5.17 1.41 -20.96
CA PHE A 100 -4.60 2.06 -19.79
C PHE A 100 -5.77 2.67 -19.01
N GLY A 101 -6.03 2.16 -17.81
CA GLY A 101 -7.08 2.69 -16.92
C GLY A 101 -6.57 3.88 -16.14
N HIS A 102 -7.48 4.60 -15.49
CA HIS A 102 -7.19 5.82 -14.71
C HIS A 102 -7.60 5.74 -13.23
N SER A 103 -7.98 4.56 -12.75
CA SER A 103 -8.34 4.33 -11.35
C SER A 103 -8.01 2.89 -10.98
N PHE A 104 -7.21 2.70 -9.93
CA PHE A 104 -6.80 1.41 -9.40
C PHE A 104 -6.63 1.43 -7.89
N ILE A 105 -6.97 0.31 -7.24
CA ILE A 105 -6.48 -0.02 -5.90
C ILE A 105 -5.37 -1.05 -6.03
N SER A 106 -4.42 -1.03 -5.09
CA SER A 106 -3.20 -1.83 -5.09
C SER A 106 -3.30 -2.96 -4.08
N GLY A 107 -3.13 -4.18 -4.56
CA GLY A 107 -2.86 -5.34 -3.72
C GLY A 107 -4.07 -5.92 -3.01
N ALA A 108 -5.29 -5.62 -3.43
CA ALA A 108 -6.50 -6.10 -2.73
C ALA A 108 -6.94 -7.51 -3.20
N GLY A 109 -7.84 -8.16 -2.47
CA GLY A 109 -8.29 -9.54 -2.77
C GLY A 109 -9.51 -9.73 -3.69
N CYS A 110 -10.40 -8.75 -3.84
CA CYS A 110 -11.59 -8.84 -4.72
C CYS A 110 -11.31 -8.32 -6.14
N TRP A 111 -12.30 -8.42 -7.04
CA TRP A 111 -12.12 -8.24 -8.47
C TRP A 111 -12.18 -6.79 -8.96
N GLU A 112 -12.89 -5.92 -8.23
CA GLU A 112 -13.16 -4.52 -8.59
C GLU A 112 -11.99 -3.60 -8.24
N GLN A 113 -10.80 -3.96 -8.73
CA GLN A 113 -9.56 -3.25 -8.40
C GLN A 113 -9.22 -2.08 -9.32
N GLY A 114 -10.06 -1.78 -10.32
CA GLY A 114 -9.84 -0.61 -11.17
C GLY A 114 -10.03 -0.86 -12.66
N GLY A 115 -9.24 -0.15 -13.46
CA GLY A 115 -9.30 -0.17 -14.94
C GLY A 115 -10.38 0.74 -15.54
N GLN A 116 -11.00 1.61 -14.74
CA GLN A 116 -11.99 2.56 -15.21
C GLN A 116 -11.36 3.60 -16.14
N VAL A 117 -12.16 4.18 -17.06
CA VAL A 117 -11.71 5.17 -18.04
C VAL A 117 -10.54 4.62 -18.85
N SER A 118 -10.79 3.53 -19.58
CA SER A 118 -9.77 2.79 -20.33
C SER A 118 -9.45 3.51 -21.64
N VAL A 119 -8.16 3.76 -21.91
CA VAL A 119 -7.70 4.33 -23.18
C VAL A 119 -6.68 3.43 -23.86
N LEU A 120 -6.68 3.39 -25.20
CA LEU A 120 -5.65 2.67 -25.95
C LEU A 120 -5.25 3.43 -27.22
N PRO A 121 -3.95 3.75 -27.42
CA PRO A 121 -3.48 4.29 -28.68
C PRO A 121 -3.32 3.18 -29.73
N VAL A 122 -3.82 3.43 -30.95
CA VAL A 122 -3.84 2.48 -32.06
C VAL A 122 -3.50 3.15 -33.39
N THR A 123 -3.07 2.37 -34.37
CA THR A 123 -2.96 2.78 -35.79
C THR A 123 -3.89 1.91 -36.63
N GLY A 124 -4.21 2.35 -37.84
CA GLY A 124 -5.05 1.60 -38.78
C GLY A 124 -6.09 2.49 -39.42
N ARG A 125 -7.08 1.91 -40.10
CA ARG A 125 -8.19 2.65 -40.69
C ARG A 125 -9.44 2.53 -39.83
N ILE A 126 -9.97 3.66 -39.35
CA ILE A 126 -11.29 3.73 -38.72
C ILE A 126 -12.35 4.04 -39.79
N GLY A 127 -13.41 3.24 -39.84
CA GLY A 127 -14.53 3.39 -40.77
C GLY A 127 -14.90 2.09 -41.48
N PRO A 128 -15.96 2.07 -42.31
CA PRO A 128 -16.47 0.84 -42.90
C PRO A 128 -15.40 0.00 -43.62
N GLY A 129 -15.32 -1.28 -43.26
CA GLY A 129 -14.33 -2.25 -43.75
C GLY A 129 -12.86 -1.97 -43.36
N GLY A 130 -12.61 -1.08 -42.41
CA GLY A 130 -11.28 -0.79 -41.87
C GLY A 130 -10.88 -1.77 -40.76
N ASP A 131 -9.73 -1.52 -40.13
CA ASP A 131 -9.28 -2.27 -38.95
C ASP A 131 -10.25 -2.08 -37.78
N PHE A 132 -10.79 -0.86 -37.64
CA PHE A 132 -11.88 -0.51 -36.74
C PHE A 132 -13.13 -0.19 -37.56
N ASP A 133 -13.77 -1.26 -38.07
CA ASP A 133 -14.97 -1.20 -38.89
C ASP A 133 -16.16 -0.65 -38.09
N THR A 134 -16.51 0.61 -38.34
CA THR A 134 -17.59 1.29 -37.61
C THR A 134 -18.97 0.66 -37.85
N SER A 135 -19.13 -0.23 -38.82
CA SER A 135 -20.39 -0.97 -39.00
C SER A 135 -20.54 -2.17 -38.04
N LYS A 136 -19.52 -2.45 -37.23
CA LYS A 136 -19.47 -3.57 -36.29
C LYS A 136 -19.13 -3.04 -34.89
N ASN A 137 -19.86 -3.49 -33.88
CA ASN A 137 -19.58 -3.10 -32.49
C ASN A 137 -18.39 -3.86 -31.89
N ASP A 138 -18.18 -5.09 -32.34
CA ASP A 138 -17.29 -6.04 -31.71
C ASP A 138 -15.80 -5.67 -31.88
N VAL A 139 -15.47 -4.89 -32.91
CA VAL A 139 -14.13 -4.31 -33.09
C VAL A 139 -13.75 -3.30 -32.01
N PHE A 140 -14.72 -2.78 -31.25
CA PHE A 140 -14.54 -1.88 -30.10
C PHE A 140 -14.59 -2.62 -28.74
N ASP A 141 -14.42 -3.94 -28.74
CA ASP A 141 -14.21 -4.73 -27.51
C ASP A 141 -12.72 -4.79 -27.17
N GLN A 142 -12.37 -4.44 -25.94
CA GLN A 142 -10.98 -4.41 -25.46
C GLN A 142 -10.27 -5.78 -25.53
N THR A 143 -11.02 -6.88 -25.52
CA THR A 143 -10.48 -8.24 -25.70
C THR A 143 -10.05 -8.52 -27.14
N LYS A 144 -10.59 -7.76 -28.11
CA LYS A 144 -10.25 -7.89 -29.53
C LYS A 144 -9.16 -6.91 -29.94
N TYR A 145 -9.32 -5.63 -29.60
CA TYR A 145 -8.39 -4.59 -30.01
C TYR A 145 -7.12 -4.49 -29.14
N GLY A 146 -7.05 -5.16 -28.00
CA GLY A 146 -5.86 -5.08 -27.13
C GLY A 146 -4.55 -5.37 -27.89
N ALA A 147 -3.45 -4.74 -27.53
CA ALA A 147 -2.18 -4.89 -28.24
C ALA A 147 -1.21 -5.81 -27.48
N ARG A 148 -0.53 -6.70 -28.20
CA ARG A 148 0.73 -7.28 -27.71
C ARG A 148 1.75 -6.17 -27.43
N TYR A 149 2.67 -6.45 -26.52
CA TYR A 149 3.69 -5.50 -26.08
C TYR A 149 5.01 -6.20 -25.75
N THR A 150 6.07 -5.43 -25.58
CA THR A 150 7.37 -5.95 -25.13
C THR A 150 7.66 -5.54 -23.69
N GLN A 151 7.87 -6.53 -22.81
CA GLN A 151 8.40 -6.29 -21.46
C GLN A 151 9.88 -5.85 -21.52
N ALA A 152 10.62 -6.31 -22.52
CA ALA A 152 11.97 -5.80 -22.76
C ALA A 152 11.92 -4.30 -23.09
N GLY A 153 12.62 -3.49 -22.28
CA GLY A 153 12.65 -2.03 -22.41
C GLY A 153 11.50 -1.29 -21.72
N SER A 154 10.52 -2.01 -21.14
CA SER A 154 9.52 -1.40 -20.26
C SER A 154 10.19 -0.83 -19.01
N THR A 155 9.56 0.16 -18.40
CA THR A 155 10.05 0.79 -17.17
C THR A 155 8.87 1.02 -16.26
N GLY A 156 9.01 0.62 -15.00
CA GLY A 156 8.05 0.87 -13.93
C GLY A 156 8.80 1.45 -12.74
N GLN A 157 8.63 2.74 -12.51
CA GLN A 157 9.29 3.52 -11.46
C GLN A 157 8.26 4.40 -10.75
N ALA A 158 8.62 4.96 -9.61
CA ALA A 158 7.69 5.81 -8.86
C ALA A 158 7.28 7.05 -9.67
N GLY A 159 5.99 7.12 -10.04
CA GLY A 159 5.40 8.20 -10.84
C GLY A 159 5.66 8.14 -12.36
N ASP A 160 6.21 7.03 -12.87
CA ASP A 160 6.59 6.88 -14.27
C ASP A 160 6.45 5.44 -14.75
N TYR A 161 5.72 5.25 -15.85
CA TYR A 161 5.61 3.95 -16.52
C TYR A 161 5.79 4.10 -18.04
N ARG A 162 6.48 3.12 -18.65
CA ARG A 162 6.70 3.07 -20.11
C ARG A 162 6.57 1.65 -20.64
N VAL A 163 5.92 1.51 -21.80
CA VAL A 163 5.83 0.25 -22.54
C VAL A 163 5.72 0.49 -24.05
N ARG A 164 6.12 -0.49 -24.86
CA ARG A 164 5.96 -0.48 -26.32
C ARG A 164 4.89 -1.48 -26.76
N LEU A 165 3.83 -1.00 -27.40
CA LEU A 165 2.79 -1.82 -28.04
C LEU A 165 3.23 -2.23 -29.44
N THR A 166 3.16 -3.52 -29.78
CA THR A 166 3.73 -4.07 -31.03
C THR A 166 2.72 -4.27 -32.16
N ASP A 167 1.45 -4.50 -31.85
CA ASP A 167 0.44 -4.84 -32.88
C ASP A 167 0.08 -3.66 -33.80
N TYR A 168 0.30 -2.43 -33.33
CA TYR A 168 -0.01 -1.20 -34.05
C TYR A 168 1.25 -0.55 -34.65
N GLY A 169 2.13 -1.38 -35.23
CA GLY A 169 3.38 -0.94 -35.88
C GLY A 169 4.48 -0.47 -34.91
N GLY A 170 4.28 -0.55 -33.61
CA GLY A 170 5.22 -0.08 -32.59
C GLY A 170 4.89 1.32 -32.07
N ILE A 171 4.01 1.41 -31.06
CA ILE A 171 3.68 2.64 -30.36
C ILE A 171 4.37 2.64 -28.99
N GLU A 172 5.16 3.66 -28.69
CA GLU A 172 5.65 3.88 -27.32
C GLU A 172 4.57 4.60 -26.52
N VAL A 173 4.27 4.07 -25.33
CA VAL A 173 3.34 4.67 -24.38
C VAL A 173 4.11 5.00 -23.10
N GLU A 174 4.02 6.25 -22.68
CA GLU A 174 4.60 6.75 -21.43
C GLU A 174 3.51 7.39 -20.58
N THR A 175 3.47 7.09 -19.28
CA THR A 175 2.45 7.62 -18.36
C THR A 175 3.10 8.20 -17.12
N THR A 176 2.49 9.26 -16.59
CA THR A 176 2.83 9.90 -15.32
C THR A 176 1.57 10.41 -14.63
N ALA A 177 1.61 10.61 -13.32
CA ALA A 177 0.45 11.10 -12.57
C ALA A 177 0.86 12.04 -11.43
N LEU A 178 0.04 13.08 -11.26
CA LEU A 178 -0.01 13.90 -10.06
C LEU A 178 -1.18 13.42 -9.18
N THR A 179 -1.66 14.24 -8.23
CA THR A 179 -2.69 13.81 -7.30
C THR A 179 -4.04 13.59 -7.98
N ARG A 180 -4.46 14.46 -8.91
CA ARG A 180 -5.81 14.45 -9.53
C ARG A 180 -5.79 14.53 -11.06
N ALA A 181 -4.63 14.79 -11.66
CA ALA A 181 -4.45 14.70 -13.11
C ALA A 181 -3.26 13.81 -13.47
N SER A 182 -3.41 13.08 -14.56
CA SER A 182 -2.37 12.27 -15.19
C SER A 182 -1.99 12.81 -16.55
N GLY A 183 -0.82 12.41 -17.03
CA GLY A 183 -0.33 12.68 -18.36
C GLY A 183 0.08 11.40 -19.05
N GLU A 184 -0.28 11.29 -20.32
CA GLU A 184 0.04 10.18 -21.19
C GLU A 184 0.68 10.73 -22.47
N ARG A 185 1.75 10.09 -22.93
CA ARG A 185 2.39 10.40 -24.22
C ARG A 185 2.43 9.16 -25.09
N TYR A 186 1.85 9.28 -26.27
CA TYR A 186 1.84 8.24 -27.29
C TYR A 186 2.77 8.65 -28.43
N THR A 187 3.82 7.87 -28.70
CA THR A 187 4.70 8.10 -29.85
C THR A 187 4.38 7.07 -30.94
N TYR A 188 3.67 7.52 -31.98
CA TYR A 188 3.26 6.67 -33.11
C TYR A 188 4.43 6.37 -34.07
N PRO A 189 4.41 5.23 -34.76
CA PRO A 189 5.46 4.89 -35.72
C PRO A 189 5.41 5.82 -36.95
N ALA A 190 6.59 6.13 -37.51
CA ALA A 190 6.70 7.05 -38.65
C ALA A 190 5.90 6.61 -39.89
N SER A 191 5.66 5.31 -40.04
CA SER A 191 4.88 4.73 -41.14
C SER A 191 3.37 4.92 -41.00
N ALA A 192 2.86 5.35 -39.85
CA ALA A 192 1.42 5.40 -39.60
C ALA A 192 0.73 6.53 -40.38
N GLY A 193 1.33 7.73 -40.41
CA GLY A 193 0.72 8.95 -40.99
C GLY A 193 -0.49 9.49 -40.20
N GLU A 194 -1.28 8.61 -39.59
CA GLU A 194 -2.37 8.89 -38.67
C GLU A 194 -2.26 8.01 -37.43
N GLY A 195 -2.68 8.55 -36.29
CA GLY A 195 -2.77 7.80 -35.03
C GLY A 195 -4.13 8.05 -34.37
N HIS A 196 -4.63 7.06 -33.64
CA HIS A 196 -5.91 7.14 -32.95
C HIS A 196 -5.77 6.82 -31.47
N VAL A 197 -6.69 7.32 -30.67
CA VAL A 197 -6.88 6.91 -29.27
C VAL A 197 -8.32 6.45 -29.12
N LEU A 198 -8.49 5.22 -28.65
CA LEU A 198 -9.79 4.65 -28.28
C LEU A 198 -10.02 4.92 -26.80
N ILE A 199 -11.20 5.41 -26.44
CA ILE A 199 -11.62 5.73 -25.06
C ILE A 199 -12.83 4.85 -24.75
N ASN A 200 -12.58 3.72 -24.08
CA ASN A 200 -13.59 2.73 -23.75
C ASN A 200 -14.08 2.93 -22.31
N VAL A 201 -15.31 3.40 -22.19
CA VAL A 201 -15.97 3.62 -20.89
C VAL A 201 -17.05 2.58 -20.60
N GLY A 202 -17.32 1.69 -21.56
CA GLY A 202 -18.22 0.55 -21.39
C GLY A 202 -17.55 -0.69 -20.80
N GLN A 203 -16.23 -0.69 -20.64
CA GLN A 203 -15.45 -1.77 -20.02
C GLN A 203 -14.39 -1.17 -19.08
N ALA A 204 -14.08 -1.90 -18.00
CA ALA A 204 -12.98 -1.60 -17.08
C ALA A 204 -11.97 -2.76 -17.08
N ASN A 205 -11.42 -3.16 -15.92
CA ASN A 205 -10.68 -4.43 -15.85
C ASN A 205 -11.58 -5.64 -16.17
N GLN A 206 -11.01 -6.84 -16.33
CA GLN A 206 -11.71 -8.05 -16.77
C GLN A 206 -12.95 -8.43 -15.92
N LYS A 207 -13.01 -8.05 -14.65
CA LYS A 207 -14.06 -8.46 -13.71
C LYS A 207 -14.74 -7.30 -12.98
N HIS A 208 -14.28 -6.07 -13.16
CA HIS A 208 -14.91 -4.88 -12.61
C HIS A 208 -16.09 -4.47 -13.49
N ARG A 209 -17.29 -4.78 -13.02
CA ARG A 209 -18.52 -4.60 -13.79
C ARG A 209 -18.85 -3.12 -13.96
N VAL A 210 -18.88 -2.67 -15.22
CA VAL A 210 -19.47 -1.40 -15.63
C VAL A 210 -20.97 -1.58 -15.79
N ILE A 211 -21.75 -0.73 -15.14
CA ILE A 211 -23.22 -0.74 -15.17
C ILE A 211 -23.81 0.56 -15.70
N GLY A 212 -22.96 1.57 -15.90
CA GLY A 212 -23.35 2.75 -16.63
C GLY A 212 -22.15 3.46 -17.25
N SER A 213 -22.33 4.08 -18.40
CA SER A 213 -21.26 4.76 -19.12
C SER A 213 -21.81 5.84 -20.05
N GLN A 214 -21.16 7.00 -20.10
CA GLN A 214 -21.49 8.12 -20.99
C GLN A 214 -20.21 8.79 -21.45
N VAL A 215 -20.19 9.24 -22.71
CA VAL A 215 -19.11 10.04 -23.28
C VAL A 215 -19.66 11.23 -24.05
N HIS A 216 -18.93 12.35 -23.98
CA HIS A 216 -19.21 13.58 -24.68
C HIS A 216 -17.91 14.20 -25.25
N VAL A 217 -17.90 14.48 -26.56
CA VAL A 217 -16.78 15.13 -27.26
C VAL A 217 -16.97 16.65 -27.29
N VAL A 218 -16.16 17.37 -26.52
CA VAL A 218 -16.20 18.83 -26.38
C VAL A 218 -15.22 19.49 -27.34
N GLY A 219 -15.74 20.34 -28.23
CA GLY A 219 -14.92 21.09 -29.18
C GLY A 219 -14.13 20.17 -30.10
N ASP A 220 -12.83 20.42 -30.23
CA ASP A 220 -11.90 19.66 -31.09
C ASP A 220 -10.72 19.06 -30.30
N ARG A 221 -10.72 19.09 -28.96
CA ARG A 221 -9.57 18.68 -28.13
C ARG A 221 -9.92 17.87 -26.89
N VAL A 222 -11.21 17.73 -26.56
CA VAL A 222 -11.62 17.22 -25.26
C VAL A 222 -12.64 16.10 -25.42
N VAL A 223 -12.51 15.09 -24.56
CA VAL A 223 -13.53 14.08 -24.30
C VAL A 223 -13.78 14.02 -22.80
N GLU A 224 -15.04 14.10 -22.39
CA GLU A 224 -15.44 14.00 -20.97
C GLU A 224 -16.64 13.08 -20.82
N GLY A 225 -16.93 12.64 -19.59
CA GLY A 225 -18.03 11.71 -19.37
C GLY A 225 -18.08 11.15 -17.97
N LYS A 226 -18.80 10.04 -17.84
CA LYS A 226 -19.08 9.34 -16.58
C LYS A 226 -19.01 7.85 -16.80
N ILE A 227 -18.40 7.13 -15.88
CA ILE A 227 -18.48 5.67 -15.76
C ILE A 227 -19.09 5.33 -14.40
N THR A 228 -20.00 4.36 -14.35
CA THR A 228 -20.62 3.83 -13.12
C THR A 228 -20.28 2.36 -13.01
N THR A 229 -19.68 1.95 -11.91
CA THR A 229 -19.26 0.56 -11.66
C THR A 229 -19.74 0.08 -10.30
N LEU A 230 -19.61 -1.22 -10.05
CA LEU A 230 -19.83 -1.80 -8.73
C LEU A 230 -18.56 -1.69 -7.87
N SER A 231 -18.73 -1.45 -6.58
CA SER A 231 -17.67 -1.39 -5.57
C SER A 231 -17.04 -2.76 -5.33
N PHE A 232 -15.95 -2.78 -4.56
CA PHE A 232 -15.22 -3.98 -4.14
C PHE A 232 -16.14 -5.09 -3.63
N CYS A 233 -15.93 -6.29 -4.17
CA CYS A 233 -16.73 -7.48 -3.97
C CYS A 233 -18.22 -7.32 -4.37
N GLY A 234 -18.48 -6.52 -5.42
CA GLY A 234 -19.76 -6.44 -6.13
C GLY A 234 -20.90 -5.68 -5.42
N GLY A 235 -20.63 -5.01 -4.29
CA GLY A 235 -21.65 -4.53 -3.36
C GLY A 235 -22.55 -3.38 -3.86
N HIS A 236 -21.98 -2.24 -4.24
CA HIS A 236 -22.73 -0.99 -4.46
C HIS A 236 -22.24 -0.19 -5.67
N GLN A 237 -23.13 0.58 -6.31
CA GLN A 237 -22.75 1.40 -7.45
C GLN A 237 -22.07 2.71 -7.03
N TYR A 238 -21.05 3.14 -7.76
CA TYR A 238 -20.49 4.49 -7.64
C TYR A 238 -20.10 5.01 -9.02
N ALA A 239 -19.99 6.34 -9.13
CA ALA A 239 -19.68 7.02 -10.37
C ALA A 239 -18.32 7.70 -10.32
N THR A 240 -17.60 7.60 -11.43
CA THR A 240 -16.36 8.31 -11.69
C THR A 240 -16.58 9.20 -12.92
N TRP A 241 -16.48 10.51 -12.73
CA TRP A 241 -16.49 11.47 -13.82
C TRP A 241 -15.07 11.66 -14.33
N PHE A 242 -14.91 11.86 -15.63
CA PHE A 242 -13.59 12.04 -16.24
C PHE A 242 -13.57 13.15 -17.26
N ARG A 243 -12.37 13.66 -17.51
CA ARG A 243 -12.05 14.59 -18.60
C ARG A 243 -10.67 14.28 -19.14
N ILE A 244 -10.56 14.17 -20.46
CA ILE A 244 -9.33 13.97 -21.22
C ILE A 244 -9.17 15.15 -22.18
N GLU A 245 -8.04 15.85 -22.12
CA GLU A 245 -7.71 16.95 -23.03
C GLU A 245 -6.39 16.67 -23.76
N TYR A 246 -6.36 16.93 -25.06
CA TYR A 246 -5.22 16.60 -25.93
C TYR A 246 -4.43 17.85 -26.34
N ASP A 247 -3.12 17.68 -26.56
CA ASP A 247 -2.18 18.76 -26.92
C ASP A 247 -2.44 19.40 -28.30
N ARG A 248 -3.36 18.83 -29.09
CA ARG A 248 -3.65 19.20 -30.48
C ARG A 248 -5.10 18.88 -30.85
N PRO A 249 -5.64 19.53 -31.90
CA PRO A 249 -7.00 19.27 -32.32
C PRO A 249 -7.14 17.89 -32.98
N PHE A 250 -8.33 17.31 -32.88
CA PHE A 250 -8.73 16.10 -33.57
C PHE A 250 -8.76 16.35 -35.08
N LYS A 251 -8.15 15.44 -35.84
CA LYS A 251 -8.37 15.33 -37.29
C LYS A 251 -9.76 14.78 -37.60
N ALA A 252 -10.20 13.80 -36.81
CA ALA A 252 -11.52 13.18 -36.87
C ALA A 252 -11.86 12.58 -35.50
N PHE A 253 -13.14 12.41 -35.21
CA PHE A 253 -13.62 11.78 -33.99
C PHE A 253 -14.94 11.05 -34.26
N GLY A 254 -15.38 10.26 -33.29
CA GLY A 254 -16.71 9.69 -33.25
C GLY A 254 -16.93 8.92 -31.95
N VAL A 255 -18.15 8.44 -31.77
CA VAL A 255 -18.56 7.61 -30.63
C VAL A 255 -18.96 6.24 -31.11
N TRP A 256 -18.87 5.24 -30.24
CA TRP A 256 -19.44 3.93 -30.50
C TRP A 256 -20.36 3.50 -29.36
N GLY A 257 -21.24 2.55 -29.71
CA GLY A 257 -22.14 1.86 -28.82
C GLY A 257 -22.53 0.50 -29.38
N GLN A 258 -23.75 0.06 -29.10
CA GLN A 258 -24.23 -1.27 -29.52
C GLN A 258 -24.35 -1.42 -31.02
N ALA A 259 -24.67 -0.33 -31.73
CA ALA A 259 -24.83 -0.33 -33.19
C ALA A 259 -23.50 -0.24 -33.95
N GLY A 260 -22.36 -0.14 -33.25
CA GLY A 260 -21.06 0.16 -33.85
C GLY A 260 -20.67 1.62 -33.66
N GLY A 261 -19.83 2.13 -34.56
CA GLY A 261 -19.29 3.50 -34.50
C GLY A 261 -20.07 4.49 -35.37
N THR A 262 -20.21 5.71 -34.87
CA THR A 262 -20.85 6.83 -35.56
C THR A 262 -19.86 7.99 -35.71
N PRO A 263 -19.22 8.14 -36.88
CA PRO A 263 -18.27 9.21 -37.13
C PRO A 263 -18.90 10.60 -36.98
N GLY A 264 -18.19 11.51 -36.32
CA GLY A 264 -18.61 12.90 -36.11
C GLY A 264 -19.69 13.11 -35.05
N ALA A 265 -20.28 12.05 -34.49
CA ALA A 265 -21.15 12.15 -33.33
C ALA A 265 -20.33 12.51 -32.09
N ARG A 266 -20.96 13.29 -31.19
CA ARG A 266 -20.31 13.84 -30.00
C ARG A 266 -20.77 13.18 -28.71
N ASP A 267 -22.02 12.75 -28.66
CA ASP A 267 -22.66 12.18 -27.49
C ASP A 267 -22.84 10.67 -27.67
N SER A 268 -22.73 9.90 -26.58
CA SER A 268 -23.21 8.52 -26.56
C SER A 268 -24.60 8.40 -27.18
N MET A 269 -24.81 7.40 -28.03
CA MET A 269 -26.06 7.25 -28.76
C MET A 269 -27.12 6.50 -27.95
N GLU A 270 -26.68 5.68 -27.01
CA GLU A 270 -27.52 4.87 -26.15
C GLU A 270 -27.69 5.47 -24.75
N SER A 271 -28.65 4.88 -24.01
CA SER A 271 -28.81 5.14 -22.58
C SER A 271 -27.52 4.86 -21.82
N GLU A 272 -27.34 5.55 -20.69
CA GLU A 272 -26.18 5.34 -19.84
C GLU A 272 -26.05 3.89 -19.35
N TYR A 273 -27.15 3.14 -19.25
CA TYR A 273 -27.17 1.75 -18.74
C TYR A 273 -26.80 0.68 -19.77
N GLU A 274 -26.57 1.06 -21.03
CA GLU A 274 -26.19 0.10 -22.06
C GLU A 274 -24.68 -0.19 -22.03
N PRO A 275 -24.27 -1.47 -22.18
CA PRO A 275 -22.86 -1.81 -22.26
C PRO A 275 -22.26 -1.28 -23.58
N LEU A 276 -20.96 -0.95 -23.53
CA LEU A 276 -20.09 -0.61 -24.68
C LEU A 276 -20.04 0.85 -25.17
N ASN A 277 -20.45 1.87 -24.39
CA ASN A 277 -20.21 3.25 -24.83
C ASN A 277 -18.72 3.60 -24.87
N GLY A 278 -18.31 4.37 -25.87
CA GLY A 278 -16.97 4.96 -25.92
C GLY A 278 -16.76 5.91 -27.09
N ALA A 279 -15.55 6.43 -27.23
CA ALA A 279 -15.20 7.40 -28.27
C ALA A 279 -13.82 7.16 -28.87
N TRP A 280 -13.65 7.46 -30.15
CA TRP A 280 -12.32 7.53 -30.76
C TRP A 280 -12.00 8.95 -31.18
N VAL A 281 -10.71 9.29 -31.08
CA VAL A 281 -10.15 10.53 -31.62
C VAL A 281 -8.95 10.20 -32.48
N SER A 282 -8.79 10.94 -33.59
CA SER A 282 -7.76 10.69 -34.60
C SER A 282 -6.89 11.92 -34.79
N PHE A 283 -5.61 11.71 -35.06
CA PHE A 283 -4.59 12.75 -35.17
C PHE A 283 -3.76 12.55 -36.44
N ASP A 284 -3.37 13.64 -37.09
CA ASP A 284 -2.28 13.61 -38.07
C ASP A 284 -0.94 13.47 -37.34
N THR A 285 -0.22 12.38 -37.62
CA THR A 285 1.08 12.06 -37.02
C THR A 285 2.22 12.08 -38.03
N SER A 286 1.96 12.50 -39.27
CA SER A 286 2.95 12.56 -40.36
C SER A 286 4.16 13.45 -40.02
N LYS A 287 3.90 14.62 -39.40
CA LYS A 287 4.93 15.59 -38.98
C LYS A 287 5.36 15.35 -37.54
N ASN A 288 4.43 15.46 -36.58
CA ASN A 288 4.68 15.24 -35.16
C ASN A 288 4.04 13.93 -34.68
N LYS A 289 4.88 12.96 -34.35
CA LYS A 289 4.48 11.59 -33.98
C LYS A 289 4.02 11.44 -32.54
N GLN A 290 4.31 12.43 -31.69
CA GLN A 290 3.93 12.39 -30.28
C GLN A 290 2.56 13.02 -30.13
N VAL A 291 1.64 12.39 -29.40
CA VAL A 291 0.38 12.99 -28.94
C VAL A 291 0.39 12.92 -27.42
N THR A 292 0.02 14.01 -26.76
CA THR A 292 -0.11 14.04 -25.29
C THR A 292 -1.56 14.20 -24.91
N ALA A 293 -2.02 13.34 -23.99
CA ALA A 293 -3.32 13.42 -23.34
C ALA A 293 -3.10 13.76 -21.85
N ILE A 294 -3.91 14.67 -21.32
CA ILE A 294 -3.99 14.94 -19.88
C ILE A 294 -5.38 14.52 -19.42
N THR A 295 -5.42 13.64 -18.43
CA THR A 295 -6.67 13.05 -17.93
C THR A 295 -6.86 13.42 -16.47
N SER A 296 -8.08 13.66 -16.04
CA SER A 296 -8.45 13.85 -14.63
C SER A 296 -9.74 13.12 -14.33
N ILE A 297 -9.91 12.68 -13.07
CA ILE A 297 -11.14 12.07 -12.58
C ILE A 297 -11.73 12.85 -11.40
N SER A 298 -12.98 12.57 -11.05
CA SER A 298 -13.66 13.03 -9.83
C SER A 298 -14.71 12.00 -9.40
N HIS A 299 -14.92 11.82 -8.09
CA HIS A 299 -16.05 11.08 -7.51
C HIS A 299 -17.23 12.00 -7.13
N VAL A 300 -17.12 13.31 -7.41
CA VAL A 300 -18.14 14.32 -7.09
C VAL A 300 -19.08 14.52 -8.27
N ASP A 301 -18.57 15.09 -9.36
CA ASP A 301 -19.31 15.43 -10.57
C ASP A 301 -18.39 15.81 -11.75
N ALA A 302 -18.98 16.15 -12.90
CA ALA A 302 -18.27 16.57 -14.10
C ALA A 302 -17.49 17.88 -13.92
N GLU A 303 -17.97 18.80 -13.08
CA GLU A 303 -17.23 20.04 -12.81
C GLU A 303 -16.00 19.76 -11.95
N GLY A 304 -16.09 18.83 -11.00
CA GLY A 304 -14.97 18.30 -10.23
C GLY A 304 -13.84 17.80 -11.11
N ALA A 305 -14.16 16.97 -12.12
CA ALA A 305 -13.17 16.51 -13.10
C ALA A 305 -12.53 17.70 -13.85
N ARG A 306 -13.32 18.70 -14.28
CA ARG A 306 -12.77 19.89 -14.94
C ARG A 306 -11.89 20.74 -14.02
N VAL A 307 -12.28 20.92 -12.75
CA VAL A 307 -11.50 21.61 -11.73
C VAL A 307 -10.15 20.90 -11.52
N ASN A 308 -10.16 19.58 -11.41
CA ASN A 308 -8.97 18.76 -11.22
C ASN A 308 -8.00 18.90 -12.40
N LEU A 309 -8.50 18.83 -13.64
CA LEU A 309 -7.67 19.09 -14.83
C LEU A 309 -7.09 20.50 -14.83
N ARG A 310 -7.89 21.53 -14.49
CA ARG A 310 -7.40 22.91 -14.44
C ARG A 310 -6.31 23.11 -13.38
N SER A 311 -6.42 22.41 -12.24
CA SER A 311 -5.49 22.54 -11.12
C SER A 311 -4.11 21.95 -11.43
N GLU A 312 -4.06 20.74 -11.98
CA GLU A 312 -2.81 19.98 -12.11
C GLU A 312 -2.38 19.73 -13.56
N GLY A 313 -3.35 19.75 -14.48
CA GLY A 313 -3.20 19.50 -15.92
C GLY A 313 -2.93 20.75 -16.77
N MET A 314 -3.08 21.96 -16.19
CA MET A 314 -2.84 23.23 -16.89
C MET A 314 -1.67 24.00 -16.28
N GLN A 315 -0.91 24.71 -17.13
CA GLN A 315 0.14 25.63 -16.71
C GLN A 315 0.09 26.90 -17.57
N GLY A 316 -0.10 28.07 -16.94
CA GLY A 316 -0.18 29.34 -17.66
C GLY A 316 -1.34 29.41 -18.66
N GLY A 317 -2.47 28.78 -18.34
CA GLY A 317 -3.67 28.73 -19.21
C GLY A 317 -3.57 27.79 -20.41
N LYS A 318 -2.52 26.96 -20.48
CA LYS A 318 -2.33 25.96 -21.53
C LYS A 318 -2.22 24.57 -20.92
N LEU A 319 -2.56 23.56 -21.72
CA LEU A 319 -2.34 22.18 -21.36
C LEU A 319 -0.86 21.95 -21.04
N ARG A 320 -0.62 21.26 -19.92
CA ARG A 320 0.73 21.01 -19.45
C ARG A 320 1.43 19.99 -20.34
N ALA A 321 2.73 20.20 -20.59
CA ALA A 321 3.54 19.23 -21.31
C ALA A 321 3.90 18.02 -20.44
N PHE A 322 4.11 16.86 -21.07
CA PHE A 322 4.40 15.59 -20.39
C PHE A 322 5.66 15.65 -19.51
N GLU A 323 6.81 16.08 -20.04
CA GLU A 323 8.07 16.07 -19.28
C GLU A 323 8.03 16.92 -17.99
N PRO A 324 7.51 18.16 -17.99
CA PRO A 324 7.29 18.90 -16.75
C PRO A 324 6.37 18.21 -15.75
N MET A 325 5.33 17.50 -16.19
CA MET A 325 4.44 16.76 -15.29
C MET A 325 5.17 15.55 -14.68
N ARG A 326 5.89 14.79 -15.51
CA ARG A 326 6.70 13.65 -15.10
C ARG A 326 7.78 14.01 -14.08
N ARG A 327 8.49 15.11 -14.31
CA ARG A 327 9.50 15.61 -13.37
C ARG A 327 8.88 15.94 -12.00
N ASP A 328 7.72 16.58 -11.99
CA ASP A 328 7.06 16.97 -10.74
C ASP A 328 6.51 15.73 -10.00
N ALA A 329 5.95 14.74 -10.72
CA ALA A 329 5.56 13.45 -10.14
C ALA A 329 6.76 12.73 -9.48
N ARG A 330 7.91 12.66 -10.18
CA ARG A 330 9.15 12.10 -9.62
C ARG A 330 9.65 12.91 -8.41
N ALA A 331 9.49 14.23 -8.42
CA ALA A 331 9.88 15.07 -7.28
C ALA A 331 9.00 14.81 -6.04
N LEU A 332 7.68 14.61 -6.23
CA LEU A 332 6.77 14.20 -5.15
C LEU A 332 7.20 12.86 -4.54
N TRP A 333 7.53 11.88 -5.38
CA TRP A 333 8.03 10.59 -4.90
C TRP A 333 9.39 10.68 -4.24
N GLN A 334 10.31 11.46 -4.81
CA GLN A 334 11.61 11.69 -4.20
C GLN A 334 11.45 12.26 -2.77
N GLN A 335 10.53 13.21 -2.58
CA GLN A 335 10.22 13.75 -1.26
C GLN A 335 9.62 12.69 -0.34
N ALA A 336 8.61 11.95 -0.79
CA ALA A 336 7.92 10.93 0.00
C ALA A 336 8.86 9.78 0.41
N LEU A 337 9.62 9.22 -0.53
CA LEU A 337 10.58 8.14 -0.27
C LEU A 337 11.74 8.61 0.60
N SER A 338 12.11 9.89 0.54
CA SER A 338 13.18 10.44 1.38
C SER A 338 12.84 10.53 2.87
N LYS A 339 11.59 10.29 3.25
CA LYS A 339 11.17 10.17 4.66
C LYS A 339 11.89 9.04 5.37
N ILE A 340 12.32 8.00 4.64
CA ILE A 340 13.19 6.96 5.18
C ILE A 340 14.39 6.76 4.26
N ARG A 341 15.59 7.01 4.77
CA ARG A 341 16.84 6.81 4.03
C ARG A 341 17.63 5.66 4.63
N ILE A 342 18.05 4.73 3.79
CA ILE A 342 18.82 3.55 4.20
C ILE A 342 20.24 3.60 3.64
N ASP A 343 21.19 3.16 4.45
CA ASP A 343 22.58 2.94 4.06
C ASP A 343 22.91 1.43 4.19
N GLY A 344 23.61 0.89 3.19
CA GLY A 344 23.92 -0.54 3.09
C GLY A 344 22.85 -1.35 2.35
N GLY A 345 23.04 -2.66 2.28
CA GLY A 345 22.23 -3.56 1.44
C GLY A 345 22.70 -3.62 -0.02
N SER A 346 22.27 -4.66 -0.73
CA SER A 346 22.48 -4.79 -2.18
C SER A 346 21.53 -3.87 -2.96
N ARG A 347 21.73 -3.75 -4.27
CA ARG A 347 20.80 -3.03 -5.16
C ARG A 347 19.37 -3.61 -5.07
N ASP A 348 19.24 -4.93 -4.98
CA ASP A 348 17.94 -5.59 -4.87
C ASP A 348 17.29 -5.33 -3.52
N ASP A 349 18.06 -5.34 -2.42
CA ASP A 349 17.54 -4.99 -1.10
C ASP A 349 16.96 -3.57 -1.07
N ARG A 350 17.66 -2.63 -1.70
CA ARG A 350 17.21 -1.24 -1.79
C ARG A 350 15.97 -1.11 -2.68
N ALA A 351 15.92 -1.83 -3.79
CA ALA A 351 14.76 -1.85 -4.66
C ALA A 351 13.52 -2.40 -3.93
N VAL A 352 13.66 -3.51 -3.21
CA VAL A 352 12.57 -4.07 -2.38
C VAL A 352 12.13 -3.07 -1.31
N PHE A 353 13.08 -2.47 -0.58
CA PHE A 353 12.77 -1.49 0.46
C PHE A 353 12.02 -0.27 -0.06
N TYR A 354 12.53 0.39 -1.10
CA TYR A 354 11.89 1.59 -1.63
C TYR A 354 10.59 1.27 -2.36
N THR A 355 10.43 0.06 -2.91
CA THR A 355 9.14 -0.37 -3.48
C THR A 355 8.10 -0.66 -2.40
N ALA A 356 8.48 -1.30 -1.29
CA ALA A 356 7.58 -1.48 -0.16
C ALA A 356 7.15 -0.11 0.42
N LEU A 357 8.07 0.85 0.52
CA LEU A 357 7.74 2.22 0.92
C LEU A 357 6.83 2.91 -0.11
N TYR A 358 7.03 2.69 -1.41
CA TYR A 358 6.14 3.18 -2.45
C TYR A 358 4.71 2.62 -2.27
N HIS A 359 4.55 1.30 -2.13
CA HIS A 359 3.23 0.68 -1.94
C HIS A 359 2.51 1.18 -0.69
N ALA A 360 3.22 1.28 0.45
CA ALA A 360 2.66 1.79 1.69
C ALA A 360 2.19 3.26 1.62
N LEU A 361 2.60 4.00 0.58
CA LEU A 361 2.26 5.41 0.35
C LEU A 361 1.32 5.62 -0.86
N LEU A 362 0.73 4.55 -1.39
CA LEU A 362 -0.28 4.65 -2.46
C LEU A 362 -1.69 4.95 -1.92
N GLN A 363 -2.05 4.34 -0.78
CA GLN A 363 -3.43 4.35 -0.27
C GLN A 363 -3.47 4.58 1.25
N PRO A 364 -4.55 5.16 1.83
CA PRO A 364 -5.82 5.56 1.19
C PRO A 364 -5.66 6.69 0.17
N MET A 365 -6.62 6.90 -0.72
CA MET A 365 -6.48 7.85 -1.81
C MET A 365 -7.10 9.21 -1.45
N THR A 366 -6.53 10.29 -1.98
CA THR A 366 -7.16 11.61 -1.90
C THR A 366 -8.56 11.55 -2.51
N GLY A 367 -9.58 11.90 -1.73
CA GLY A 367 -11.00 11.76 -2.12
C GLY A 367 -11.72 13.07 -2.44
N ASN A 368 -11.16 14.23 -2.05
CA ASN A 368 -11.72 15.53 -2.44
C ASN A 368 -11.10 16.08 -3.72
N ASP A 369 -11.91 16.77 -4.52
CA ASP A 369 -11.48 17.55 -5.68
C ASP A 369 -10.63 18.76 -5.26
N ALA A 370 -10.00 19.41 -6.23
CA ALA A 370 -9.13 20.57 -5.98
C ALA A 370 -9.89 21.85 -5.54
N ASP A 371 -11.23 21.82 -5.57
CA ASP A 371 -12.10 22.85 -4.97
C ASP A 371 -12.65 22.42 -3.59
N ASP A 372 -11.98 21.46 -2.95
CA ASP A 372 -12.30 20.88 -1.64
C ASP A 372 -13.59 20.05 -1.56
N ARG A 373 -14.37 19.92 -2.65
CA ARG A 373 -15.61 19.14 -2.64
C ARG A 373 -15.31 17.63 -2.61
N TYR A 374 -16.13 16.86 -1.89
CA TYR A 374 -16.12 15.40 -1.92
C TYR A 374 -17.54 14.83 -1.78
N ARG A 375 -17.75 13.60 -2.23
CA ARG A 375 -19.04 12.89 -2.07
C ARG A 375 -19.04 12.12 -0.75
N GLY A 376 -19.94 12.49 0.15
CA GLY A 376 -20.07 11.91 1.47
C GLY A 376 -20.80 10.57 1.47
N TYR A 377 -20.76 9.91 2.63
CA TYR A 377 -21.42 8.62 2.85
C TYR A 377 -22.96 8.74 2.86
N ASP A 378 -23.50 9.95 2.94
CA ASP A 378 -24.91 10.29 2.78
C ASP A 378 -25.30 10.65 1.33
N ASP A 379 -24.41 10.41 0.36
CA ASP A 379 -24.50 10.81 -1.05
C ASP A 379 -24.56 12.34 -1.28
N ALA A 380 -24.45 13.15 -0.23
CA ALA A 380 -24.36 14.60 -0.35
C ALA A 380 -22.96 15.05 -0.73
N ILE A 381 -22.86 16.26 -1.28
CA ILE A 381 -21.57 16.90 -1.54
C ILE A 381 -21.18 17.69 -0.30
N HIS A 382 -19.99 17.39 0.24
CA HIS A 382 -19.38 18.03 1.40
C HIS A 382 -18.11 18.75 0.99
N GLU A 383 -17.52 19.54 1.91
CA GLU A 383 -16.30 20.31 1.66
C GLU A 383 -15.22 20.03 2.71
N ALA A 384 -14.00 19.77 2.26
CA ALA A 384 -12.82 19.52 3.08
C ALA A 384 -11.93 20.78 3.24
N LYS A 385 -12.47 21.89 3.75
CA LYS A 385 -11.70 23.15 3.89
C LYS A 385 -10.55 23.05 4.89
N ASP A 386 -9.33 23.32 4.41
CA ASP A 386 -8.07 23.28 5.18
C ASP A 386 -7.63 21.88 5.65
N TRP A 387 -8.08 20.81 4.97
CA TRP A 387 -7.62 19.43 5.19
C TRP A 387 -7.88 18.58 3.95
N THR A 388 -7.30 17.38 3.89
CA THR A 388 -7.56 16.44 2.78
C THR A 388 -8.53 15.35 3.23
N TYR A 389 -9.62 15.14 2.49
CA TYR A 389 -10.46 13.96 2.68
C TYR A 389 -9.83 12.76 1.97
N TYR A 390 -9.90 11.59 2.60
CA TYR A 390 -9.36 10.33 2.08
C TYR A 390 -10.48 9.29 1.87
N GLU A 391 -10.29 8.43 0.89
CA GLU A 391 -11.17 7.30 0.53
C GLU A 391 -10.37 6.00 0.39
N PHE A 392 -11.04 4.85 0.27
CA PHE A 392 -10.43 3.52 0.09
C PHE A 392 -9.66 3.03 1.32
N PHE A 393 -10.42 2.67 2.36
CA PHE A 393 -9.92 2.25 3.65
C PHE A 393 -10.03 0.74 3.84
N SER A 394 -8.93 -0.02 3.72
CA SER A 394 -8.89 -1.46 4.05
C SER A 394 -8.53 -1.63 5.52
N LEU A 395 -9.47 -1.34 6.43
CA LEU A 395 -9.11 -1.12 7.84
C LEU A 395 -8.68 -2.40 8.55
N TRP A 396 -9.24 -3.56 8.18
CA TRP A 396 -8.84 -4.85 8.74
C TRP A 396 -7.33 -5.05 8.55
N ASP A 397 -6.81 -4.84 7.35
CA ASP A 397 -5.38 -5.00 7.06
C ASP A 397 -4.55 -3.87 7.68
N THR A 398 -4.90 -2.64 7.34
CA THR A 398 -4.04 -1.48 7.56
C THR A 398 -3.88 -1.09 9.03
N TYR A 399 -4.77 -1.52 9.94
CA TYR A 399 -4.57 -1.29 11.39
C TYR A 399 -3.35 -2.02 11.94
N ARG A 400 -2.82 -3.04 11.27
CA ARG A 400 -1.76 -3.92 11.81
C ARG A 400 -0.36 -3.35 11.63
N SER A 401 -0.12 -2.67 10.53
CA SER A 401 1.23 -2.14 10.21
C SER A 401 1.16 -0.79 9.50
N GLN A 402 0.36 -0.63 8.46
CA GLN A 402 0.43 0.57 7.63
C GLN A 402 0.07 1.84 8.42
N ASN A 403 -1.00 1.80 9.22
CA ASN A 403 -1.48 2.94 10.00
C ASN A 403 -0.39 3.52 10.92
N GLN A 404 0.37 2.66 11.62
CA GLN A 404 1.43 3.08 12.52
C GLN A 404 2.62 3.67 11.76
N LEU A 405 2.95 3.12 10.58
CA LEU A 405 3.99 3.68 9.72
C LEU A 405 3.59 5.10 9.29
N LEU A 406 2.38 5.27 8.75
CA LEU A 406 1.89 6.58 8.30
C LEU A 406 1.84 7.59 9.45
N ALA A 407 1.39 7.18 10.64
CA ALA A 407 1.37 8.06 11.79
C ALA A 407 2.77 8.54 12.26
N LEU A 408 3.84 7.81 11.91
CA LEU A 408 5.23 8.21 12.18
C LEU A 408 5.79 9.18 11.13
N ILE A 409 5.62 8.86 9.84
CA ILE A 409 6.33 9.58 8.76
C ILE A 409 5.46 10.59 8.03
N GLU A 410 4.13 10.50 8.17
CA GLU A 410 3.13 11.35 7.52
C GLU A 410 2.09 11.86 8.54
N PRO A 411 2.50 12.51 9.67
CA PRO A 411 1.62 12.79 10.79
C PRO A 411 0.42 13.70 10.46
N GLN A 412 0.60 14.68 9.55
CA GLN A 412 -0.51 15.53 9.12
C GLN A 412 -1.52 14.74 8.27
N ARG A 413 -1.04 13.86 7.39
CA ARG A 413 -1.91 12.99 6.59
C ARG A 413 -2.63 11.97 7.47
N ALA A 414 -1.94 11.40 8.47
CA ALA A 414 -2.55 10.50 9.44
C ALA A 414 -3.68 11.18 10.22
N ARG A 415 -3.53 12.47 10.57
CA ARG A 415 -4.61 13.28 11.16
C ARG A 415 -5.80 13.41 10.20
N ASP A 416 -5.54 13.71 8.95
CA ASP A 416 -6.59 13.92 7.94
C ASP A 416 -7.31 12.60 7.56
N ILE A 417 -6.59 11.47 7.57
CA ILE A 417 -7.16 10.11 7.49
C ILE A 417 -8.11 9.85 8.67
N GLY A 418 -7.66 10.12 9.90
CA GLY A 418 -8.51 10.01 11.09
C GLY A 418 -9.75 10.90 11.01
N ARG A 419 -9.60 12.14 10.55
CA ARG A 419 -10.70 13.08 10.32
C ARG A 419 -11.69 12.59 9.27
N SER A 420 -11.20 11.92 8.22
CA SER A 420 -12.04 11.33 7.17
C SER A 420 -12.96 10.24 7.74
N LEU A 421 -12.44 9.34 8.58
CA LEU A 421 -13.25 8.33 9.26
C LEU A 421 -14.31 8.93 10.19
N LEU A 422 -13.99 10.02 10.89
CA LEU A 422 -14.97 10.74 11.71
C LEU A 422 -16.04 11.45 10.87
N ALA A 423 -15.66 11.97 9.69
CA ALA A 423 -16.63 12.51 8.75
C ALA A 423 -17.57 11.41 8.22
N ILE A 424 -17.05 10.22 7.95
CA ILE A 424 -17.86 9.05 7.58
C ILE A 424 -18.86 8.71 8.70
N ASP A 425 -18.43 8.67 9.96
CA ASP A 425 -19.35 8.42 11.08
C ASP A 425 -20.46 9.49 11.18
N ALA A 426 -20.10 10.77 11.00
CA ALA A 426 -21.03 11.88 11.06
C ALA A 426 -22.06 11.87 9.92
N GLN A 427 -21.67 11.43 8.73
CA GLN A 427 -22.49 11.43 7.51
C GLN A 427 -23.28 10.12 7.33
N GLY A 428 -22.60 8.98 7.47
CA GLY A 428 -23.16 7.63 7.31
C GLY A 428 -23.78 7.06 8.59
N GLY A 429 -23.55 7.70 9.73
CA GLY A 429 -24.11 7.32 11.03
C GLY A 429 -23.36 6.22 11.78
N TRP A 430 -22.34 5.62 11.16
CA TRP A 430 -21.46 4.61 11.77
C TRP A 430 -20.06 4.64 11.12
N LEU A 431 -19.05 4.15 11.84
CA LEU A 431 -17.71 3.99 11.28
C LEU A 431 -17.65 2.81 10.29
N PRO A 432 -16.85 2.91 9.21
CA PRO A 432 -16.77 1.87 8.20
C PRO A 432 -15.86 0.72 8.64
N ARG A 433 -15.93 -0.42 7.95
CA ARG A 433 -14.92 -1.48 8.04
C ARG A 433 -14.00 -1.48 6.83
N TRP A 434 -14.60 -1.42 5.64
CA TRP A 434 -13.87 -1.32 4.39
C TRP A 434 -14.56 -0.27 3.53
N GLY A 435 -14.02 0.94 3.58
CA GLY A 435 -14.60 2.08 2.87
C GLY A 435 -14.14 2.08 1.41
N TYR A 436 -15.05 2.07 0.44
CA TYR A 436 -14.78 2.13 -0.99
C TYR A 436 -15.50 3.34 -1.61
N ALA A 437 -14.74 4.34 -2.08
CA ALA A 437 -15.27 5.66 -2.42
C ALA A 437 -16.19 6.18 -1.29
N ASN A 438 -17.46 6.44 -1.58
CA ASN A 438 -18.46 6.95 -0.63
C ASN A 438 -19.34 5.85 0.02
N PHE A 439 -18.90 4.59 0.03
CA PHE A 439 -19.67 3.44 0.52
C PHE A 439 -18.84 2.51 1.44
N ASP A 440 -19.49 1.76 2.33
CA ASP A 440 -18.85 0.74 3.19
C ASP A 440 -19.21 -0.66 2.68
N THR A 441 -18.22 -1.45 2.24
CA THR A 441 -18.47 -2.80 1.71
C THR A 441 -18.70 -3.84 2.80
N ASN A 442 -18.50 -3.47 4.07
CA ASN A 442 -18.59 -4.32 5.27
C ASN A 442 -17.60 -5.49 5.33
N THR A 443 -16.68 -5.53 4.38
CA THR A 443 -15.47 -6.36 4.37
C THR A 443 -14.52 -5.86 5.49
N MET A 444 -13.68 -6.62 6.17
CA MET A 444 -13.82 -8.04 6.53
C MET A 444 -14.63 -8.16 7.85
N THR A 445 -14.41 -9.21 8.66
CA THR A 445 -15.01 -9.35 10.01
C THR A 445 -14.33 -8.48 11.09
N GLY A 446 -14.94 -8.43 12.29
CA GLY A 446 -14.36 -7.80 13.46
C GLY A 446 -14.74 -6.32 13.63
N ASP A 447 -13.93 -5.60 14.40
CA ASP A 447 -14.07 -4.14 14.59
C ASP A 447 -12.72 -3.45 14.33
N PRO A 448 -12.23 -3.47 13.08
CA PRO A 448 -10.88 -3.03 12.77
C PRO A 448 -10.68 -1.52 12.86
N VAL A 449 -11.75 -0.73 12.75
CA VAL A 449 -11.69 0.74 12.87
C VAL A 449 -11.35 1.19 14.29
N THR A 450 -11.70 0.40 15.31
CA THR A 450 -11.38 0.72 16.71
C THR A 450 -9.87 0.72 16.98
N PRO A 451 -9.12 -0.38 16.79
CA PRO A 451 -7.67 -0.35 16.97
C PRO A 451 -7.00 0.65 16.02
N PHE A 452 -7.53 0.86 14.81
CA PHE A 452 -7.01 1.86 13.87
C PHE A 452 -7.06 3.30 14.44
N LEU A 453 -8.24 3.78 14.86
CA LEU A 453 -8.39 5.14 15.39
C LEU A 453 -7.71 5.30 16.76
N VAL A 454 -7.70 4.25 17.59
CA VAL A 454 -6.99 4.27 18.86
C VAL A 454 -5.48 4.43 18.63
N ASP A 455 -4.90 3.79 17.62
CA ASP A 455 -3.49 4.02 17.28
C ASP A 455 -3.24 5.44 16.77
N LEU A 456 -4.10 5.97 15.89
CA LEU A 456 -3.99 7.37 15.47
C LEU A 456 -4.04 8.34 16.66
N TRP A 457 -4.91 8.08 17.64
CA TRP A 457 -4.91 8.82 18.90
C TRP A 457 -3.59 8.67 19.66
N ARG A 458 -3.09 7.44 19.83
CA ARG A 458 -1.86 7.17 20.58
C ARG A 458 -0.65 7.84 19.95
N TYR A 459 -0.63 7.97 18.63
CA TYR A 459 0.40 8.66 17.87
C TYR A 459 0.13 10.17 17.73
N GLY A 460 -0.93 10.69 18.35
CA GLY A 460 -1.24 12.13 18.43
C GLY A 460 -1.90 12.71 17.18
N ALA A 461 -2.28 11.88 16.20
CA ALA A 461 -2.96 12.30 14.99
C ALA A 461 -4.39 12.81 15.27
N LEU A 462 -5.05 12.32 16.33
CA LEU A 462 -6.39 12.76 16.73
C LEU A 462 -6.41 13.93 17.72
N LYS A 463 -5.30 14.67 17.85
CA LYS A 463 -5.23 15.83 18.76
C LYS A 463 -6.30 16.87 18.42
N GLY A 464 -7.15 17.18 19.40
CA GLY A 464 -8.31 18.08 19.27
C GLY A 464 -9.57 17.42 18.70
N LEU A 465 -9.50 16.15 18.28
CA LEU A 465 -10.62 15.36 17.76
C LEU A 465 -11.03 14.24 18.73
N GLU A 466 -10.38 14.14 19.90
CA GLU A 466 -10.59 13.05 20.85
C GLU A 466 -12.04 12.91 21.31
N PRO A 467 -12.80 13.99 21.60
CA PRO A 467 -14.21 13.85 22.00
C PRO A 467 -15.09 13.21 20.90
N GLN A 468 -14.86 13.56 19.63
CA GLN A 468 -15.59 13.00 18.50
C GLN A 468 -15.19 11.55 18.26
N ALA A 469 -13.89 11.26 18.26
CA ALA A 469 -13.36 9.91 18.12
C ALA A 469 -13.86 8.99 19.24
N TRP A 470 -13.83 9.46 20.48
CA TRP A 470 -14.38 8.72 21.61
C TRP A 470 -15.86 8.41 21.44
N ALA A 471 -16.68 9.41 21.08
CA ALA A 471 -18.11 9.20 20.89
C ALA A 471 -18.42 8.13 19.81
N ALA A 472 -17.72 8.20 18.67
CA ALA A 472 -17.88 7.23 17.58
C ALA A 472 -17.42 5.80 17.99
N LEU A 473 -16.24 5.68 18.61
CA LEU A 473 -15.70 4.40 19.04
C LEU A 473 -16.51 3.75 20.17
N ARG A 474 -16.98 4.55 21.13
CA ARG A 474 -17.87 4.07 22.19
C ARG A 474 -19.21 3.59 21.61
N LYS A 475 -19.76 4.30 20.62
CA LYS A 475 -20.96 3.87 19.90
C LYS A 475 -20.73 2.51 19.22
N ASN A 476 -19.60 2.31 18.53
CA ASN A 476 -19.22 1.04 17.95
C ASN A 476 -19.11 -0.10 18.98
N ALA A 477 -18.42 0.14 20.10
CA ALA A 477 -18.12 -0.90 21.08
C ALA A 477 -19.33 -1.34 21.94
N TRP A 478 -20.38 -0.53 22.05
CA TRP A 478 -21.59 -0.86 22.84
C TRP A 478 -22.87 -1.03 22.01
N GLY A 479 -22.87 -0.58 20.76
CA GLY A 479 -24.06 -0.59 19.92
C GLY A 479 -23.98 -1.59 18.79
N VAL A 480 -25.08 -1.64 18.04
CA VAL A 480 -25.18 -2.21 16.71
C VAL A 480 -25.79 -1.15 15.80
N PRO A 481 -25.37 -1.05 14.53
CA PRO A 481 -26.01 -0.13 13.59
C PRO A 481 -27.50 -0.45 13.46
N PRO A 482 -28.37 0.56 13.27
CA PRO A 482 -29.77 0.34 12.95
C PRO A 482 -29.95 -0.60 11.75
N LEU A 483 -31.09 -1.29 11.67
CA LEU A 483 -31.37 -2.21 10.55
C LEU A 483 -31.30 -1.52 9.18
N ALA A 484 -31.75 -0.26 9.10
CA ALA A 484 -31.70 0.55 7.89
C ALA A 484 -30.29 1.10 7.58
N SER A 485 -29.34 1.03 8.52
CA SER A 485 -27.96 1.40 8.26
C SER A 485 -27.31 0.33 7.40
N ARG A 486 -26.56 0.77 6.37
CA ARG A 486 -25.75 -0.10 5.54
C ARG A 486 -24.55 -0.69 6.27
N HIS A 487 -24.10 -0.04 7.33
CA HIS A 487 -22.95 -0.49 8.10
C HIS A 487 -23.30 -1.76 8.88
N GLU A 488 -22.39 -2.72 8.87
CA GLU A 488 -22.47 -3.95 9.65
C GLU A 488 -22.14 -3.68 11.12
N GLY A 489 -21.16 -2.79 11.38
CA GLY A 489 -20.74 -2.40 12.72
C GLY A 489 -20.20 -3.58 13.50
N ARG A 490 -20.64 -3.83 14.74
CA ARG A 490 -20.37 -5.09 15.46
C ARG A 490 -21.60 -5.99 15.42
N ALA A 491 -21.83 -6.77 14.36
CA ALA A 491 -23.07 -7.54 14.22
C ALA A 491 -23.28 -8.56 15.36
N GLY A 492 -22.19 -9.12 15.89
CA GLY A 492 -22.21 -10.05 17.03
C GLY A 492 -22.38 -9.39 18.41
N ASN A 493 -22.47 -8.06 18.50
CA ASN A 493 -22.28 -7.34 19.77
C ASN A 493 -23.34 -7.70 20.84
N VAL A 494 -24.57 -7.99 20.43
CA VAL A 494 -25.65 -8.35 21.37
C VAL A 494 -25.28 -9.59 22.20
N ASN A 495 -24.75 -10.63 21.56
CA ASN A 495 -24.29 -11.82 22.27
C ASN A 495 -22.96 -11.57 22.97
N TYR A 496 -22.05 -10.83 22.34
CA TYR A 496 -20.73 -10.52 22.90
C TYR A 496 -20.82 -9.74 24.23
N LEU A 497 -21.67 -8.71 24.31
CA LEU A 497 -21.87 -7.93 25.54
C LEU A 497 -22.52 -8.76 26.65
N ARG A 498 -23.42 -9.69 26.30
CA ARG A 498 -24.13 -10.53 27.28
C ARG A 498 -23.29 -11.70 27.78
N ASN A 499 -22.60 -12.38 26.86
CA ASN A 499 -22.00 -13.71 27.08
C ASN A 499 -20.46 -13.70 26.93
N GLY A 500 -19.89 -12.63 26.42
CA GLY A 500 -18.43 -12.46 26.23
C GLY A 500 -17.86 -13.09 24.96
N PHE A 501 -18.69 -13.56 24.02
CA PHE A 501 -18.23 -14.09 22.73
C PHE A 501 -19.23 -13.78 21.61
N VAL A 502 -18.74 -13.73 20.37
CA VAL A 502 -19.58 -13.77 19.17
C VAL A 502 -19.87 -15.23 18.86
N PHE A 503 -21.15 -15.59 18.74
CA PHE A 503 -21.52 -16.96 18.41
C PHE A 503 -21.21 -17.27 16.94
N PHE A 504 -20.92 -18.54 16.66
CA PHE A 504 -20.70 -19.04 15.31
C PHE A 504 -22.02 -19.53 14.70
N ASP A 505 -22.41 -18.88 13.61
CA ASP A 505 -23.55 -19.22 12.77
C ASP A 505 -23.23 -18.84 11.32
N ARG A 506 -22.94 -19.86 10.51
CA ARG A 506 -22.62 -19.69 9.09
C ARG A 506 -23.82 -19.22 8.25
N THR A 507 -25.03 -19.27 8.79
CA THR A 507 -26.26 -18.84 8.12
C THR A 507 -26.69 -17.42 8.49
N PHE A 508 -25.95 -16.76 9.38
CA PHE A 508 -26.28 -15.40 9.81
C PHE A 508 -26.28 -14.43 8.61
N PRO A 509 -27.33 -13.60 8.44
CA PRO A 509 -27.43 -12.71 7.29
C PRO A 509 -26.39 -11.57 7.36
N ALA A 510 -25.68 -11.34 6.26
CA ALA A 510 -24.76 -10.21 6.10
C ALA A 510 -25.43 -9.05 5.36
N LYS A 511 -25.08 -7.80 5.70
CA LYS A 511 -25.45 -6.61 4.93
C LYS A 511 -24.49 -6.33 3.76
N GLY A 512 -23.28 -6.88 3.82
CA GLY A 512 -22.30 -6.88 2.74
C GLY A 512 -21.70 -8.26 2.52
N MET A 513 -20.40 -8.33 2.24
CA MET A 513 -19.72 -9.61 2.03
C MET A 513 -19.56 -10.42 3.31
N ASP A 514 -19.16 -9.75 4.39
CA ASP A 514 -18.75 -10.41 5.62
C ASP A 514 -19.61 -9.98 6.80
N VAL A 515 -19.79 -10.90 7.74
CA VAL A 515 -20.50 -10.64 8.99
C VAL A 515 -19.94 -11.52 10.10
N ASP A 516 -19.87 -10.96 11.31
CA ASP A 516 -19.07 -11.55 12.40
C ASP A 516 -19.55 -12.93 12.85
N PRO A 517 -20.86 -13.23 12.98
CA PRO A 517 -21.28 -14.55 13.42
C PRO A 517 -20.90 -15.68 12.46
N GLN A 518 -20.67 -15.38 11.17
CA GLN A 518 -20.14 -16.39 10.24
C GLN A 518 -18.69 -16.78 10.57
N ASN A 519 -17.98 -16.00 11.38
CA ASN A 519 -16.61 -16.25 11.83
C ASN A 519 -16.46 -15.91 13.34
N GLY A 520 -17.40 -16.39 14.17
CA GLY A 520 -17.51 -15.95 15.57
C GLY A 520 -16.26 -16.18 16.45
N GLY A 521 -15.42 -17.15 16.11
CA GLY A 521 -14.14 -17.40 16.79
C GLY A 521 -13.14 -16.26 16.58
N SER A 522 -12.82 -15.93 15.33
CA SER A 522 -11.93 -14.79 15.01
C SER A 522 -12.53 -13.46 15.45
N ALA A 523 -13.83 -13.24 15.22
CA ALA A 523 -14.50 -12.00 15.61
C ALA A 523 -14.45 -11.74 17.14
N THR A 524 -14.56 -12.79 17.96
CA THR A 524 -14.41 -12.65 19.43
C THR A 524 -13.02 -12.17 19.82
N LEU A 525 -11.98 -12.72 19.19
CA LEU A 525 -10.58 -12.35 19.45
C LEU A 525 -10.30 -10.92 19.00
N GLU A 526 -10.80 -10.53 17.82
CA GLU A 526 -10.66 -9.17 17.30
C GLU A 526 -11.40 -8.13 18.13
N TYR A 527 -12.61 -8.44 18.60
CA TYR A 527 -13.34 -7.56 19.51
C TYR A 527 -12.62 -7.41 20.85
N ALA A 528 -12.06 -8.49 21.40
CA ALA A 528 -11.29 -8.43 22.64
C ALA A 528 -10.03 -7.55 22.47
N LEU A 529 -9.32 -7.68 21.35
CA LEU A 529 -8.20 -6.80 21.02
C LEU A 529 -8.65 -5.33 20.92
N GLY A 530 -9.73 -5.06 20.17
CA GLY A 530 -10.30 -3.73 20.00
C GLY A 530 -10.77 -3.11 21.32
N ASP A 531 -11.43 -3.88 22.18
CA ASP A 531 -11.88 -3.43 23.49
C ASP A 531 -10.70 -3.13 24.42
N CYS A 532 -9.66 -3.96 24.41
CA CYS A 532 -8.47 -3.65 25.19
C CYS A 532 -7.78 -2.36 24.70
N ALA A 533 -7.61 -2.19 23.39
CA ALA A 533 -7.04 -0.98 22.82
C ALA A 533 -7.86 0.27 23.22
N LEU A 534 -9.18 0.20 23.06
CA LEU A 534 -10.09 1.29 23.43
C LEU A 534 -10.08 1.59 24.94
N SER A 535 -9.84 0.59 25.79
CA SER A 535 -9.71 0.78 27.24
C SER A 535 -8.57 1.72 27.62
N LEU A 536 -7.47 1.69 26.86
CA LEU A 536 -6.29 2.54 27.06
C LEU A 536 -6.63 4.00 26.74
N MET A 537 -7.33 4.23 25.63
CA MET A 537 -7.82 5.55 25.25
C MET A 537 -8.85 6.07 26.26
N ALA A 538 -9.86 5.27 26.60
CA ALA A 538 -10.89 5.61 27.57
C ALA A 538 -10.29 6.08 28.91
N GLY A 539 -9.34 5.31 29.44
CA GLY A 539 -8.70 5.63 30.72
C GLY A 539 -7.91 6.94 30.67
N ARG A 540 -7.20 7.21 29.57
CA ARG A 540 -6.42 8.45 29.38
C ARG A 540 -7.30 9.68 29.14
N LEU A 541 -8.49 9.50 28.58
CA LEU A 541 -9.48 10.56 28.38
C LEU A 541 -10.41 10.80 29.58
N GLY A 542 -10.24 10.02 30.67
CA GLY A 542 -11.01 10.20 31.90
C GLY A 542 -12.34 9.43 31.95
N HIS A 543 -12.58 8.49 31.03
CA HIS A 543 -13.76 7.62 31.01
C HIS A 543 -13.50 6.34 31.82
N GLY A 544 -13.32 6.49 33.14
CA GLY A 544 -12.87 5.40 34.03
C GLY A 544 -13.75 4.14 34.02
N ASP A 545 -15.07 4.28 34.12
CA ASP A 545 -16.00 3.14 34.15
C ASP A 545 -16.01 2.38 32.82
N ASP A 546 -16.06 3.11 31.70
CA ASP A 546 -15.97 2.53 30.37
C ASP A 546 -14.61 1.84 30.16
N ALA A 547 -13.52 2.44 30.64
CA ALA A 547 -12.18 1.84 30.59
C ALA A 547 -12.10 0.53 31.38
N ALA A 548 -12.71 0.46 32.56
CA ALA A 548 -12.77 -0.77 33.35
C ALA A 548 -13.58 -1.86 32.63
N ALA A 549 -14.77 -1.51 32.12
CA ALA A 549 -15.62 -2.45 31.38
C ALA A 549 -14.95 -2.97 30.09
N LEU A 550 -14.29 -2.09 29.34
CA LEU A 550 -13.52 -2.45 28.15
C LEU A 550 -12.32 -3.33 28.50
N ARG A 551 -11.59 -3.04 29.58
CA ARG A 551 -10.47 -3.88 30.03
C ARG A 551 -10.92 -5.30 30.38
N THR A 552 -12.05 -5.45 31.07
CA THR A 552 -12.65 -6.77 31.33
C THR A 552 -13.00 -7.49 30.02
N ARG A 553 -13.58 -6.79 29.03
CA ARG A 553 -13.87 -7.36 27.71
C ARG A 553 -12.62 -7.67 26.89
N GLY A 554 -11.50 -7.00 27.15
CA GLY A 554 -10.19 -7.36 26.61
C GLY A 554 -9.76 -8.79 26.94
N GLY A 555 -10.30 -9.34 28.04
CA GLY A 555 -10.13 -10.72 28.46
C GLY A 555 -11.08 -11.74 27.84
N ASN A 556 -11.99 -11.32 26.95
CA ASN A 556 -12.98 -12.22 26.35
C ASN A 556 -12.36 -13.29 25.43
N TRP A 557 -11.07 -13.20 25.12
CA TRP A 557 -10.36 -14.30 24.44
C TRP A 557 -10.48 -15.63 25.22
N HIS A 558 -10.54 -15.57 26.56
CA HIS A 558 -10.78 -16.75 27.40
C HIS A 558 -12.15 -17.39 27.16
N LYS A 559 -13.14 -16.64 26.70
CA LYS A 559 -14.49 -17.17 26.43
C LYS A 559 -14.50 -18.11 25.25
N VAL A 560 -13.56 -17.98 24.33
CA VAL A 560 -13.40 -18.89 23.19
C VAL A 560 -12.20 -19.81 23.34
N TRP A 561 -11.47 -19.78 24.47
CA TRP A 561 -10.37 -20.71 24.72
C TRP A 561 -10.91 -22.02 25.32
N ASP A 562 -10.84 -23.11 24.56
CA ASP A 562 -11.15 -24.45 25.03
C ASP A 562 -9.86 -25.13 25.50
N ALA A 563 -9.67 -25.20 26.82
CA ALA A 563 -8.52 -25.84 27.44
C ALA A 563 -8.48 -27.36 27.26
N ASP A 564 -9.61 -27.99 26.91
CA ASP A 564 -9.70 -29.45 26.73
C ASP A 564 -9.60 -29.86 25.25
N LEU A 565 -9.58 -28.90 24.33
CA LEU A 565 -9.43 -29.16 22.90
C LEU A 565 -8.00 -29.60 22.58
N HIS A 566 -7.87 -30.74 21.91
CA HIS A 566 -6.60 -31.34 21.52
C HIS A 566 -6.45 -31.35 19.99
N GLU A 567 -5.29 -30.96 19.49
CA GLU A 567 -4.93 -31.21 18.09
C GLU A 567 -4.09 -32.48 17.99
N GLN A 568 -4.67 -33.48 17.34
CA GLN A 568 -4.19 -34.85 17.40
C GLN A 568 -2.77 -35.04 16.85
N ALA A 569 -2.39 -34.33 15.78
CA ALA A 569 -1.11 -34.58 15.13
C ALA A 569 0.09 -33.95 15.85
N SER A 570 -0.09 -32.80 16.51
CA SER A 570 0.97 -32.17 17.32
C SER A 570 0.94 -32.59 18.79
N GLY A 571 -0.21 -33.05 19.30
CA GLY A 571 -0.42 -33.35 20.71
C GLY A 571 -0.56 -32.13 21.61
N TYR A 572 -0.64 -30.91 21.04
CA TYR A 572 -0.92 -29.72 21.82
C TYR A 572 -2.37 -29.70 22.30
N GLN A 573 -2.56 -29.17 23.51
CA GLN A 573 -3.85 -28.96 24.15
C GLN A 573 -4.12 -27.45 24.31
N GLY A 574 -5.39 -27.05 24.30
CA GLY A 574 -5.81 -25.66 24.46
C GLY A 574 -5.82 -24.89 23.14
N PHE A 575 -6.99 -24.52 22.64
CA PHE A 575 -7.17 -23.76 21.40
C PHE A 575 -8.36 -22.82 21.45
N PRO A 576 -8.36 -21.75 20.64
CA PRO A 576 -9.61 -21.08 20.28
C PRO A 576 -10.60 -22.07 19.65
N HIS A 577 -11.83 -22.07 20.12
CA HIS A 577 -12.90 -22.95 19.69
C HIS A 577 -14.18 -22.11 19.53
N PRO A 578 -14.79 -22.08 18.33
CA PRO A 578 -16.03 -21.33 18.15
C PRO A 578 -17.15 -21.86 19.06
N ARG A 579 -18.02 -20.96 19.53
CA ARG A 579 -19.18 -21.29 20.35
C ARG A 579 -20.48 -21.03 19.63
N LEU A 580 -21.47 -21.89 19.85
CA LEU A 580 -22.85 -21.70 19.39
C LEU A 580 -23.59 -20.67 20.26
N ALA A 581 -24.77 -20.26 19.82
CA ALA A 581 -25.56 -19.23 20.50
C ALA A 581 -25.99 -19.60 21.94
N ASP A 582 -26.13 -20.90 22.23
CA ASP A 582 -26.42 -21.42 23.56
C ASP A 582 -25.17 -21.57 24.46
N GLY A 583 -23.99 -21.25 23.91
CA GLY A 583 -22.70 -21.32 24.60
C GLY A 583 -22.00 -22.67 24.49
N GLN A 584 -22.57 -23.68 23.84
CA GLN A 584 -21.86 -24.93 23.58
C GLN A 584 -20.71 -24.71 22.60
N TRP A 585 -19.65 -25.52 22.72
CA TRP A 585 -18.59 -25.57 21.72
C TRP A 585 -19.14 -26.11 20.39
N PHE A 586 -18.66 -25.55 19.27
CA PHE A 586 -19.10 -25.98 17.95
C PHE A 586 -18.48 -27.33 17.56
N THR A 587 -19.34 -28.35 17.42
CA THR A 587 -18.93 -29.63 16.85
C THR A 587 -19.31 -29.70 15.36
N PRO A 588 -18.34 -29.85 14.43
CA PRO A 588 -18.66 -30.00 13.02
C PRO A 588 -19.36 -31.33 12.73
N PRO A 589 -19.98 -31.51 11.54
CA PRO A 589 -20.61 -32.77 11.15
C PRO A 589 -19.66 -33.99 11.17
N THR A 590 -18.36 -33.77 11.12
CA THR A 590 -17.31 -34.81 11.24
C THR A 590 -17.14 -35.35 12.67
N GLY A 591 -17.86 -34.80 13.66
CA GLY A 591 -17.91 -35.27 15.04
C GLY A 591 -16.82 -34.73 15.97
N THR A 592 -15.69 -34.29 15.44
CA THR A 592 -14.59 -33.69 16.21
C THR A 592 -14.16 -32.38 15.57
N TYR A 593 -14.02 -31.33 16.38
CA TYR A 593 -13.45 -30.05 15.94
C TYR A 593 -11.93 -30.19 15.80
N ASP A 594 -11.42 -29.89 14.62
CA ASP A 594 -9.97 -29.83 14.35
C ASP A 594 -9.53 -28.36 14.39
N PRO A 595 -8.58 -27.97 15.27
CA PRO A 595 -8.01 -26.63 15.30
C PRO A 595 -7.36 -26.16 13.99
N ARG A 596 -7.05 -27.07 13.07
CA ARG A 596 -6.54 -26.77 11.72
C ARG A 596 -7.65 -26.55 10.69
N SER A 597 -8.91 -26.71 11.08
CA SER A 597 -10.06 -26.49 10.20
C SER A 597 -10.37 -25.00 10.02
N HIS A 598 -11.18 -24.71 8.99
CA HIS A 598 -11.65 -23.37 8.65
C HIS A 598 -12.85 -22.89 9.50
N TYR A 599 -13.40 -23.74 10.37
CA TYR A 599 -14.66 -23.44 11.04
C TYR A 599 -14.51 -22.31 12.06
N GLY A 600 -15.23 -21.22 11.84
CA GLY A 600 -15.38 -20.09 12.77
C GLY A 600 -14.22 -19.09 12.79
N PHE A 601 -13.29 -19.18 11.84
CA PHE A 601 -12.15 -18.27 11.72
C PHE A 601 -12.06 -17.70 10.31
N HIS A 602 -11.95 -16.38 10.22
CA HIS A 602 -11.90 -15.65 8.96
C HIS A 602 -10.48 -15.71 8.36
N GLU A 603 -10.36 -16.31 7.17
CA GLU A 603 -9.10 -16.47 6.42
C GLU A 603 -7.93 -17.03 7.25
N GLY A 604 -8.27 -17.98 8.11
CA GLY A 604 -7.31 -18.71 8.90
C GLY A 604 -7.97 -19.78 9.74
N THR A 605 -7.18 -20.41 10.59
CA THR A 605 -7.60 -21.52 11.45
C THR A 605 -7.49 -21.14 12.91
N ALA A 606 -8.06 -21.93 13.83
CA ALA A 606 -7.82 -21.75 15.25
C ALA A 606 -6.33 -21.80 15.58
N TRP A 607 -5.56 -22.60 14.83
CA TRP A 607 -4.10 -22.67 14.96
C TRP A 607 -3.39 -21.36 14.61
N GLN A 608 -3.91 -20.55 13.71
CA GLN A 608 -3.33 -19.26 13.39
C GLN A 608 -3.84 -18.18 14.35
N TYR A 609 -5.13 -18.19 14.66
CA TYR A 609 -5.76 -17.19 15.53
C TYR A 609 -5.45 -17.33 17.01
N GLN A 610 -4.95 -18.48 17.48
CA GLN A 610 -4.52 -18.67 18.88
C GLN A 610 -3.55 -17.60 19.38
N TRP A 611 -2.82 -16.95 18.46
CA TRP A 611 -1.83 -15.95 18.78
C TRP A 611 -2.39 -14.53 18.87
N LEU A 612 -3.65 -14.28 18.47
CA LEU A 612 -4.28 -12.96 18.46
C LEU A 612 -4.74 -12.51 19.86
N VAL A 613 -3.79 -12.52 20.80
CA VAL A 613 -3.95 -12.06 22.18
C VAL A 613 -2.78 -11.15 22.60
N PRO A 614 -2.34 -10.17 21.77
CA PRO A 614 -1.20 -9.32 22.13
C PRO A 614 -1.43 -8.49 23.40
N GLN A 615 -2.69 -8.32 23.81
CA GLN A 615 -3.06 -7.64 25.05
C GLN A 615 -2.69 -8.39 26.34
N ASP A 616 -2.50 -9.72 26.28
CA ASP A 616 -2.29 -10.58 27.45
C ASP A 616 -1.39 -11.81 27.17
N ILE A 617 -0.15 -11.54 26.79
CA ILE A 617 0.84 -12.59 26.55
C ILE A 617 1.15 -13.46 27.78
N PRO A 618 1.26 -12.92 29.02
CA PRO A 618 1.40 -13.75 30.21
C PRO A 618 0.22 -14.71 30.45
N GLY A 619 -1.02 -14.24 30.24
CA GLY A 619 -2.22 -15.08 30.33
C GLY A 619 -2.24 -16.17 29.26
N LEU A 620 -1.91 -15.83 28.01
CA LEU A 620 -1.79 -16.81 26.93
C LEU A 620 -0.71 -17.86 27.20
N ALA A 621 0.47 -17.44 27.67
CA ALA A 621 1.54 -18.35 28.05
C ALA A 621 1.08 -19.30 29.16
N THR A 622 0.36 -18.80 30.17
CA THR A 622 -0.20 -19.62 31.26
C THR A 622 -1.19 -20.65 30.72
N ALA A 623 -2.09 -20.24 29.83
CA ALA A 623 -3.07 -21.14 29.19
C ALA A 623 -2.41 -22.23 28.32
N MET A 624 -1.19 -22.00 27.84
CA MET A 624 -0.38 -22.96 27.06
C MET A 624 0.57 -23.81 27.93
N GLY A 625 0.55 -23.67 29.26
CA GLY A 625 1.43 -24.43 30.17
C GLY A 625 2.77 -23.75 30.50
N GLY A 626 2.87 -22.44 30.27
CA GLY A 626 4.01 -21.59 30.59
C GLY A 626 4.81 -21.12 29.38
N ARG A 627 5.79 -20.24 29.62
CA ARG A 627 6.61 -19.61 28.57
C ARG A 627 7.39 -20.62 27.73
N GLU A 628 7.91 -21.68 28.35
CA GLU A 628 8.67 -22.72 27.65
C GLU A 628 7.77 -23.52 26.70
N ALA A 629 6.58 -23.94 27.16
CA ALA A 629 5.60 -24.65 26.35
C ALA A 629 5.09 -23.81 25.18
N MET A 630 4.77 -22.54 25.44
CA MET A 630 4.43 -21.57 24.39
C MET A 630 5.59 -21.41 23.38
N GLY A 631 6.83 -21.32 23.86
CA GLY A 631 8.03 -21.23 23.00
C GLY A 631 8.19 -22.43 22.06
N LYS A 632 7.96 -23.66 22.56
CA LYS A 632 7.99 -24.87 21.73
C LYS A 632 6.86 -24.88 20.69
N ARG A 633 5.66 -24.46 21.08
CA ARG A 633 4.51 -24.35 20.18
C ARG A 633 4.73 -23.31 19.08
N LEU A 634 5.41 -22.20 19.41
CA LEU A 634 5.91 -21.23 18.42
C LEU A 634 6.97 -21.86 17.50
N ASP A 635 7.89 -22.66 18.03
CA ASP A 635 8.92 -23.33 17.23
C ASP A 635 8.30 -24.23 16.15
N ASP A 636 7.27 -25.00 16.51
CA ASP A 636 6.52 -25.82 15.55
C ASP A 636 5.72 -24.97 14.56
N PHE A 637 5.09 -23.89 15.04
CA PHE A 637 4.31 -22.97 14.21
C PHE A 637 5.17 -22.30 13.13
N PHE A 638 6.39 -21.87 13.47
CA PHE A 638 7.33 -21.25 12.55
C PHE A 638 8.22 -22.25 11.81
N ALA A 639 8.14 -23.55 12.12
CA ALA A 639 9.12 -24.54 11.67
C ALA A 639 10.57 -24.09 11.96
N TYR A 640 10.80 -23.59 13.18
CA TYR A 640 12.00 -22.85 13.58
C TYR A 640 13.31 -23.59 13.26
N ASP A 641 13.37 -24.90 13.52
CA ASP A 641 14.55 -25.72 13.20
C ASP A 641 14.90 -25.72 11.72
N GLN A 642 13.89 -25.66 10.84
CA GLN A 642 14.09 -25.58 9.39
C GLN A 642 14.66 -24.22 9.00
N LEU A 643 14.21 -23.13 9.64
CA LEU A 643 14.72 -21.77 9.40
C LEU A 643 16.18 -21.63 9.83
N VAL A 644 16.55 -22.24 10.96
CA VAL A 644 17.95 -22.24 11.43
C VAL A 644 18.83 -23.04 10.47
N ALA A 645 18.34 -24.17 9.95
CA ALA A 645 19.08 -25.03 9.03
C ALA A 645 19.23 -24.43 7.61
N ASP A 646 18.21 -23.73 7.09
CA ASP A 646 18.22 -23.07 5.77
C ASP A 646 17.65 -21.64 5.88
N PRO A 647 18.44 -20.66 6.39
CA PRO A 647 17.95 -19.30 6.66
C PRO A 647 17.48 -18.52 5.43
N GLN A 648 17.85 -18.96 4.22
CA GLN A 648 17.51 -18.28 2.97
C GLN A 648 16.33 -18.95 2.25
N GLY A 649 16.23 -20.29 2.30
CA GLY A 649 15.27 -21.05 1.52
C GLY A 649 14.11 -21.69 2.29
N ALA A 650 14.24 -21.88 3.62
CA ALA A 650 13.24 -22.62 4.39
C ALA A 650 11.90 -21.90 4.45
N ALA A 651 11.89 -20.57 4.62
CA ALA A 651 10.69 -19.76 4.77
C ALA A 651 9.66 -20.02 3.66
N ARG A 652 10.10 -19.91 2.39
CA ARG A 652 9.20 -20.11 1.25
C ARG A 652 8.68 -21.55 1.18
N LYS A 653 9.51 -22.55 1.46
CA LYS A 653 9.12 -23.97 1.42
C LYS A 653 8.18 -24.35 2.58
N ALA A 654 8.43 -23.80 3.76
CA ALA A 654 7.75 -24.16 5.00
C ALA A 654 6.44 -23.40 5.21
N TRP A 655 6.32 -22.19 4.66
CA TRP A 655 5.23 -21.25 4.94
C TRP A 655 4.42 -20.83 3.71
N VAL A 656 4.95 -20.94 2.48
CA VAL A 656 4.24 -20.44 1.30
C VAL A 656 3.67 -21.62 0.51
N GLY A 657 2.43 -22.01 0.84
CA GLY A 657 1.68 -23.05 0.13
C GLY A 657 0.90 -22.55 -1.10
N GLY A 658 0.85 -21.23 -1.30
CA GLY A 658 0.06 -20.55 -2.34
C GLY A 658 -0.63 -19.30 -1.77
N PRO A 659 -0.92 -18.28 -2.58
CA PRO A 659 -1.34 -16.96 -2.09
C PRO A 659 -2.64 -16.99 -1.28
N TYR A 660 -3.64 -17.75 -1.72
CA TYR A 660 -4.93 -17.89 -1.01
C TYR A 660 -5.05 -19.20 -0.20
N SER A 661 -3.93 -19.82 0.16
CA SER A 661 -3.90 -21.08 0.94
C SER A 661 -4.08 -20.83 2.44
N TYR A 662 -5.11 -20.04 2.80
CA TYR A 662 -5.34 -19.59 4.18
C TYR A 662 -5.62 -20.75 5.14
N TYR A 663 -6.38 -21.74 4.67
CA TYR A 663 -6.75 -22.94 5.44
C TYR A 663 -5.94 -24.18 5.08
N GLY A 664 -5.06 -24.08 4.07
CA GLY A 664 -4.27 -25.21 3.55
C GLY A 664 -3.06 -25.58 4.41
N GLN A 665 -2.78 -24.79 5.46
CA GLN A 665 -1.73 -25.03 6.43
C GLN A 665 -2.09 -24.44 7.79
N TYR A 666 -1.48 -25.00 8.83
CA TYR A 666 -1.61 -24.51 10.21
C TYR A 666 -0.39 -23.69 10.66
N ARG A 667 0.70 -23.70 9.89
CA ARG A 667 1.92 -22.95 10.20
C ARG A 667 1.73 -21.45 10.04
N TYR A 668 2.78 -20.69 10.36
CA TYR A 668 2.88 -19.27 10.05
C TYR A 668 2.54 -19.02 8.58
N ASN A 669 1.63 -18.08 8.34
CA ASN A 669 1.18 -17.72 7.00
C ASN A 669 1.58 -16.29 6.67
N PRO A 670 2.70 -16.07 5.97
CA PRO A 670 3.15 -14.75 5.57
C PRO A 670 2.34 -14.15 4.41
N ASN A 671 1.32 -14.85 3.92
CA ASN A 671 0.46 -14.36 2.83
C ASN A 671 -0.80 -13.66 3.35
N ASN A 672 -1.00 -13.62 4.67
CA ASN A 672 -2.22 -13.11 5.29
C ASN A 672 -1.94 -12.41 6.62
N GLU A 673 -2.84 -11.52 7.00
CA GLU A 673 -2.74 -10.57 8.10
C GLU A 673 -2.77 -11.17 9.51
N PRO A 674 -3.61 -12.19 9.83
CA PRO A 674 -3.88 -12.57 11.23
C PRO A 674 -2.66 -13.02 12.04
N THR A 675 -1.55 -13.32 11.36
CA THR A 675 -0.33 -13.83 11.99
C THR A 675 0.86 -12.86 11.97
N MET A 676 0.71 -11.65 11.41
CA MET A 676 1.82 -10.69 11.24
C MET A 676 2.52 -10.32 12.56
N HIS A 677 1.80 -10.26 13.68
CA HIS A 677 2.36 -9.90 14.99
C HIS A 677 3.08 -11.06 15.68
N VAL A 678 2.89 -12.31 15.23
CA VAL A 678 3.35 -13.51 15.93
C VAL A 678 4.88 -13.58 16.12
N PRO A 679 5.74 -13.10 15.18
CA PRO A 679 7.18 -13.08 15.40
C PRO A 679 7.61 -12.32 16.66
N ALA A 680 6.86 -11.30 17.07
CA ALA A 680 7.14 -10.52 18.28
C ALA A 680 7.00 -11.37 19.56
N LEU A 681 6.15 -12.41 19.56
CA LEU A 681 5.82 -13.17 20.76
C LEU A 681 7.03 -13.84 21.38
N TYR A 682 8.00 -14.29 20.58
CA TYR A 682 9.26 -14.83 21.09
C TYR A 682 10.00 -13.84 22.00
N SER A 683 10.11 -12.58 21.60
CA SER A 683 10.73 -11.54 22.42
C SER A 683 9.93 -11.28 23.71
N LEU A 684 8.60 -11.33 23.63
CA LEU A 684 7.70 -11.12 24.78
C LEU A 684 7.72 -12.27 25.80
N ILE A 685 8.26 -13.44 25.43
CA ILE A 685 8.49 -14.57 26.35
C ILE A 685 9.97 -14.76 26.71
N GLY A 686 10.83 -13.79 26.42
CA GLY A 686 12.26 -13.80 26.77
C GLY A 686 13.17 -14.56 25.79
N GLN A 687 12.73 -14.74 24.55
CA GLN A 687 13.48 -15.43 23.48
C GLN A 687 13.76 -14.54 22.25
N PRO A 688 14.29 -13.31 22.41
CA PRO A 688 14.39 -12.33 21.31
C PRO A 688 15.26 -12.77 20.13
N TRP A 689 16.22 -13.68 20.34
CA TRP A 689 17.01 -14.24 19.24
C TRP A 689 16.16 -15.05 18.26
N LYS A 690 15.04 -15.64 18.71
CA LYS A 690 14.12 -16.35 17.81
C LYS A 690 13.28 -15.39 16.96
N THR A 691 12.84 -14.26 17.53
CA THR A 691 12.25 -13.15 16.76
C THR A 691 13.19 -12.72 15.64
N ALA A 692 14.48 -12.53 15.94
CA ALA A 692 15.48 -12.15 14.94
C ALA A 692 15.59 -13.16 13.79
N THR A 693 15.62 -14.47 14.09
CA THR A 693 15.62 -15.53 13.08
C THR A 693 14.37 -15.46 12.21
N VAL A 694 13.18 -15.42 12.81
CA VAL A 694 11.91 -15.42 12.07
C VAL A 694 11.76 -14.17 11.20
N LEU A 695 12.05 -12.98 11.71
CA LEU A 695 11.98 -11.76 10.91
C LEU A 695 13.00 -11.78 9.76
N SER A 696 14.21 -12.28 9.99
CA SER A 696 15.19 -12.46 8.91
C SER A 696 14.66 -13.41 7.82
N SER A 697 13.94 -14.46 8.19
CA SER A 697 13.30 -15.39 7.25
C SER A 697 12.09 -14.79 6.53
N VAL A 698 11.29 -13.96 7.20
CA VAL A 698 10.21 -13.17 6.56
C VAL A 698 10.78 -12.28 5.46
N GLN A 699 11.89 -11.60 5.74
CA GLN A 699 12.50 -10.69 4.77
C GLN A 699 12.98 -11.38 3.48
N THR A 700 13.24 -12.69 3.47
CA THR A 700 13.66 -13.42 2.26
C THR A 700 12.51 -13.70 1.31
N LEU A 701 11.27 -13.54 1.77
CA LEU A 701 10.06 -13.69 0.97
C LEU A 701 9.82 -12.49 0.05
N PHE A 702 10.44 -11.35 0.37
CA PHE A 702 10.34 -10.12 -0.41
C PHE A 702 11.55 -10.02 -1.35
N THR A 703 11.29 -10.00 -2.66
CA THR A 703 12.35 -10.07 -3.67
C THR A 703 12.15 -9.03 -4.77
N ASN A 704 13.22 -8.64 -5.46
CA ASN A 704 13.17 -7.71 -6.58
C ASN A 704 12.70 -8.41 -7.87
N ALA A 705 11.51 -9.02 -7.83
CA ALA A 705 10.91 -9.77 -8.91
C ALA A 705 9.39 -9.57 -8.95
N PRO A 706 8.70 -9.86 -10.07
CA PRO A 706 7.26 -9.67 -10.16
C PRO A 706 6.44 -10.43 -9.10
N ASN A 707 6.92 -11.58 -8.64
CA ASN A 707 6.33 -12.33 -7.53
C ASN A 707 7.05 -12.08 -6.19
N GLY A 708 7.55 -10.87 -6.00
CA GLY A 708 8.31 -10.44 -4.84
C GLY A 708 7.50 -10.09 -3.59
N VAL A 709 6.23 -10.47 -3.56
CA VAL A 709 5.33 -10.55 -2.40
C VAL A 709 4.61 -11.89 -2.46
N THR A 710 4.23 -12.45 -1.31
CA THR A 710 3.77 -13.85 -1.22
C THR A 710 2.26 -14.02 -1.21
N GLY A 711 1.52 -12.93 -1.05
CA GLY A 711 0.07 -12.82 -1.15
C GLY A 711 -0.30 -11.39 -1.55
N ASN A 712 -1.56 -11.03 -1.35
CA ASN A 712 -2.06 -9.67 -1.51
C ASN A 712 -1.17 -8.67 -0.74
N ASP A 713 -0.97 -7.46 -1.28
CA ASP A 713 -0.21 -6.42 -0.55
C ASP A 713 -1.11 -5.59 0.38
N ASP A 714 -2.43 -5.72 0.20
CA ASP A 714 -3.52 -5.17 1.01
C ASP A 714 -3.32 -3.69 1.32
N LEU A 715 -3.28 -2.91 0.23
CA LEU A 715 -3.13 -1.46 0.25
C LEU A 715 -1.86 -0.99 0.95
N GLY A 716 -0.81 -1.83 0.94
CA GLY A 716 0.49 -1.54 1.55
C GLY A 716 0.69 -2.13 2.95
N THR A 717 -0.23 -2.97 3.43
CA THR A 717 -0.12 -3.63 4.73
C THR A 717 1.06 -4.61 4.78
N MET A 718 1.19 -5.49 3.79
CA MET A 718 2.33 -6.43 3.71
C MET A 718 3.65 -5.67 3.52
N SER A 719 3.64 -4.65 2.67
CA SER A 719 4.78 -3.76 2.47
C SER A 719 5.20 -3.03 3.76
N ALA A 720 4.26 -2.50 4.54
CA ALA A 720 4.54 -1.87 5.84
C ALA A 720 5.07 -2.87 6.87
N PHE A 721 4.56 -4.10 6.87
CA PHE A 721 5.09 -5.18 7.71
C PHE A 721 6.54 -5.51 7.35
N TYR A 722 6.86 -5.64 6.05
CA TYR A 722 8.25 -5.79 5.60
C TYR A 722 9.12 -4.63 6.07
N LEU A 723 8.67 -3.38 5.87
CA LEU A 723 9.42 -2.21 6.31
C LEU A 723 9.75 -2.31 7.80
N PHE A 724 8.76 -2.48 8.68
CA PHE A 724 9.01 -2.62 10.12
C PHE A 724 10.00 -3.75 10.43
N SER A 725 9.88 -4.90 9.78
CA SER A 725 10.83 -6.02 9.97
C SER A 725 12.29 -5.64 9.67
N THR A 726 12.53 -4.59 8.87
CA THR A 726 13.87 -4.12 8.47
C THR A 726 14.35 -2.87 9.21
N LEU A 727 13.44 -2.04 9.75
CA LEU A 727 13.77 -0.77 10.40
C LEU A 727 14.49 -0.94 11.75
N GLY A 728 14.34 -2.10 12.37
CA GLY A 728 14.89 -2.41 13.71
C GLY A 728 13.89 -2.19 14.85
N PHE A 729 12.67 -1.78 14.53
CA PHE A 729 11.57 -1.76 15.48
C PHE A 729 10.22 -1.98 14.80
N SER A 730 9.23 -2.46 15.54
CA SER A 730 7.87 -2.75 15.02
C SER A 730 6.79 -2.50 16.08
N PRO A 731 5.56 -2.09 15.71
CA PRO A 731 4.47 -1.94 16.68
C PRO A 731 4.12 -3.28 17.34
N LEU A 732 3.81 -3.26 18.65
CA LEU A 732 3.45 -4.46 19.41
C LEU A 732 1.94 -4.71 19.47
N MET A 733 1.20 -3.72 19.96
CA MET A 733 -0.24 -3.82 20.17
C MET A 733 -0.87 -2.44 19.97
N PRO A 734 -1.96 -2.34 19.19
CA PRO A 734 -2.71 -1.10 19.05
C PRO A 734 -3.07 -0.44 20.39
N GLY A 735 -2.95 0.89 20.45
CA GLY A 735 -3.25 1.73 21.60
C GLY A 735 -2.16 1.81 22.68
N THR A 736 -1.22 0.87 22.71
CA THR A 736 -0.12 0.92 23.70
C THR A 736 0.93 1.97 23.34
N GLY A 737 1.21 2.13 22.04
CA GLY A 737 2.35 2.90 21.55
C GLY A 737 3.69 2.21 21.83
N GLN A 738 3.70 0.93 22.18
CA GLN A 738 4.93 0.18 22.41
C GLN A 738 5.48 -0.35 21.08
N MET A 739 6.76 -0.10 20.86
CA MET A 739 7.52 -0.57 19.70
C MET A 739 8.52 -1.63 20.14
N LEU A 740 8.39 -2.86 19.65
CA LEU A 740 9.38 -3.90 19.84
C LEU A 740 10.69 -3.49 19.17
N LEU A 741 11.81 -3.71 19.82
CA LEU A 741 13.15 -3.55 19.27
C LEU A 741 13.66 -4.90 18.77
N HIS A 742 14.14 -4.94 17.54
CA HIS A 742 14.73 -6.13 16.91
C HIS A 742 15.90 -5.70 16.00
N PRO A 743 16.70 -6.64 15.47
CA PRO A 743 17.82 -6.26 14.59
C PRO A 743 17.34 -5.47 13.36
N PRO A 744 17.97 -4.33 13.03
CA PRO A 744 17.76 -3.69 11.73
C PRO A 744 18.46 -4.48 10.62
N ARG A 745 17.92 -4.39 9.39
CA ARG A 745 18.53 -5.03 8.19
C ARG A 745 19.69 -4.21 7.62
N PHE A 746 19.58 -2.89 7.67
CA PHE A 746 20.51 -1.94 7.04
C PHE A 746 21.54 -1.39 8.04
N THR A 747 22.69 -0.91 7.54
CA THR A 747 23.74 -0.35 8.42
C THR A 747 23.28 0.94 9.11
N SER A 748 22.50 1.74 8.40
CA SER A 748 21.81 2.88 8.98
C SER A 748 20.44 3.05 8.33
N VAL A 749 19.48 3.45 9.14
CA VAL A 749 18.15 3.90 8.71
C VAL A 749 17.92 5.26 9.34
N ARG A 750 17.59 6.27 8.54
CA ARG A 750 17.22 7.61 9.02
C ARG A 750 15.78 7.88 8.66
N ILE A 751 14.96 8.12 9.67
CA ILE A 751 13.52 8.34 9.57
C ILE A 751 13.23 9.80 9.91
N ASP A 752 12.69 10.55 8.95
CA ASP A 752 12.12 11.89 9.17
C ASP A 752 10.77 11.74 9.87
N LEU A 753 10.71 12.22 11.11
CA LEU A 753 9.52 12.16 11.96
C LEU A 753 8.65 13.43 11.84
N GLY A 754 9.02 14.34 10.94
CA GLY A 754 8.45 15.67 10.84
C GLY A 754 8.95 16.63 11.93
N ASN A 755 8.58 17.90 11.80
CA ASN A 755 8.93 18.98 12.75
C ASN A 755 10.46 19.11 13.01
N GLY A 756 11.28 18.77 12.03
CA GLY A 756 12.74 18.83 12.12
C GLY A 756 13.38 17.71 12.98
N ARG A 757 12.61 16.68 13.36
CA ARG A 757 13.12 15.55 14.15
C ARG A 757 13.50 14.38 13.24
N THR A 758 14.57 13.68 13.63
CA THR A 758 15.03 12.49 12.92
C THR A 758 15.35 11.40 13.93
N LEU A 759 14.82 10.20 13.69
CA LEU A 759 15.26 8.98 14.35
C LEU A 759 16.30 8.29 13.47
N THR A 760 17.46 8.03 14.03
CA THR A 760 18.51 7.24 13.37
C THR A 760 18.60 5.88 14.03
N VAL A 761 18.43 4.82 13.25
CA VAL A 761 18.75 3.46 13.67
C VAL A 761 20.09 3.07 13.05
N ARG A 762 21.00 2.55 13.86
CA ARG A 762 22.30 2.04 13.41
C ARG A 762 22.48 0.61 13.85
N GLY A 763 23.00 -0.20 12.94
CA GLY A 763 23.50 -1.53 13.24
C GLY A 763 24.78 -1.77 12.45
N ASN A 764 25.70 -2.54 13.01
CA ASN A 764 26.80 -3.12 12.26
C ASN A 764 26.25 -4.22 11.33
N ALA A 765 25.61 -3.82 10.21
CA ALA A 765 25.04 -4.79 9.29
C ALA A 765 26.11 -5.70 8.69
N ALA A 766 25.67 -6.81 8.10
CA ALA A 766 26.47 -7.54 7.12
C ALA A 766 25.67 -7.71 5.83
N PRO A 767 26.33 -7.73 4.65
CA PRO A 767 25.75 -8.32 3.46
C PRO A 767 25.79 -9.86 3.60
N GLN A 768 24.65 -10.53 3.34
CA GLN A 768 24.49 -11.96 2.95
C GLN A 768 25.07 -13.01 3.94
N ALA A 769 24.37 -13.95 4.60
CA ALA A 769 23.22 -14.77 4.24
C ALA A 769 22.61 -15.44 5.52
N GLY A 770 22.18 -14.66 6.51
CA GLY A 770 21.59 -15.21 7.74
C GLY A 770 21.23 -14.15 8.80
N PRO A 771 20.50 -14.56 9.85
CA PRO A 771 20.03 -13.64 10.90
C PRO A 771 21.19 -13.01 11.67
N ARG A 772 20.94 -11.80 12.17
CA ARG A 772 21.79 -11.09 13.12
C ARG A 772 21.09 -11.04 14.46
N TYR A 773 21.84 -11.13 15.54
CA TYR A 773 21.28 -11.23 16.89
C TYR A 773 21.68 -10.04 17.74
N VAL A 774 20.72 -9.44 18.45
CA VAL A 774 20.95 -8.30 19.33
C VAL A 774 21.75 -8.75 20.55
N GLN A 775 22.94 -8.16 20.73
CA GLN A 775 23.79 -8.32 21.91
C GLN A 775 23.60 -7.16 22.91
N GLY A 776 23.01 -6.06 22.44
CA GLY A 776 22.62 -4.93 23.27
C GLY A 776 22.14 -3.76 22.42
N VAL A 777 21.32 -2.90 23.02
CA VAL A 777 20.80 -1.68 22.38
C VAL A 777 21.12 -0.47 23.25
N ARG A 778 21.43 0.65 22.61
CA ARG A 778 21.52 1.96 23.27
C ARG A 778 20.59 2.95 22.60
N PHE A 779 19.85 3.71 23.40
CA PHE A 779 19.11 4.88 22.92
C PHE A 779 19.79 6.15 23.43
N ASN A 780 20.25 7.00 22.50
CA ASN A 780 21.02 8.22 22.81
C ASN A 780 22.21 7.94 23.77
N GLY A 781 22.93 6.84 23.51
CA GLY A 781 24.09 6.41 24.29
C GLY A 781 23.78 5.66 25.60
N LYS A 782 22.53 5.67 26.08
CA LYS A 782 22.10 4.98 27.30
C LYS A 782 21.69 3.54 27.01
N PRO A 783 22.10 2.54 27.82
CA PRO A 783 21.64 1.16 27.65
C PRO A 783 20.11 1.07 27.68
N GLN A 784 19.55 0.35 26.72
CA GLN A 784 18.14 0.01 26.64
C GLN A 784 18.03 -1.50 26.88
N SER A 785 17.67 -1.92 28.09
CA SER A 785 17.57 -3.34 28.47
C SER A 785 16.25 -3.98 28.09
N ALA A 786 15.16 -3.20 28.10
CA ALA A 786 13.85 -3.66 27.68
C ALA A 786 13.82 -3.88 26.16
N VAL A 787 13.09 -4.93 25.72
CA VAL A 787 12.94 -5.28 24.30
C VAL A 787 11.98 -4.36 23.55
N TRP A 788 11.53 -3.28 24.18
CA TRP A 788 10.55 -2.37 23.62
C TRP A 788 10.88 -0.92 24.00
N MET A 789 10.30 0.02 23.27
CA MET A 789 10.32 1.45 23.57
C MET A 789 8.96 2.09 23.31
N ASP A 790 8.66 3.14 24.07
CA ASP A 790 7.45 3.93 23.84
C ASP A 790 7.63 4.84 22.61
N VAL A 791 6.60 4.89 21.78
CA VAL A 791 6.56 5.70 20.55
C VAL A 791 6.77 7.18 20.84
N ASP A 792 6.34 7.70 22.00
CA ASP A 792 6.55 9.10 22.37
C ASP A 792 8.04 9.42 22.53
N ALA A 793 8.84 8.46 23.01
CA ALA A 793 10.30 8.61 23.10
C ALA A 793 10.94 8.58 21.70
N LEU A 794 10.53 7.64 20.86
CA LEU A 794 11.05 7.52 19.49
C LEU A 794 10.70 8.75 18.64
N LYS A 795 9.50 9.32 18.80
CA LYS A 795 9.05 10.53 18.11
C LYS A 795 9.81 11.80 18.51
N GLN A 796 10.58 11.79 19.60
CA GLN A 796 11.53 12.88 19.89
C GLN A 796 12.78 12.83 18.99
N GLY A 797 12.97 11.77 18.22
CA GLY A 797 14.18 11.52 17.44
C GLY A 797 15.32 11.01 18.31
N GLY A 798 16.53 11.08 17.77
CA GLY A 798 17.74 10.58 18.43
C GLY A 798 18.32 9.36 17.72
N THR A 799 19.06 8.54 18.44
CA THR A 799 19.78 7.38 17.87
C THR A 799 19.51 6.10 18.65
N LEU A 800 19.07 5.06 17.94
CA LEU A 800 19.10 3.67 18.37
C LEU A 800 20.34 2.99 17.80
N ASP A 801 21.31 2.66 18.65
CA ASP A 801 22.53 1.95 18.27
C ASP A 801 22.44 0.49 18.71
N TYR A 802 22.43 -0.42 17.74
CA TYR A 802 22.41 -1.87 17.95
C TYR A 802 23.83 -2.44 17.90
N ASN A 803 24.19 -3.22 18.92
CA ASN A 803 25.32 -4.13 18.85
C ASN A 803 24.82 -5.50 18.38
N LEU A 804 25.16 -5.89 17.15
CA LEU A 804 24.71 -7.15 16.56
C LEU A 804 25.84 -8.19 16.50
N GLY A 805 25.51 -9.43 16.84
CA GLY A 805 26.36 -10.62 16.73
C GLY A 805 25.86 -11.59 15.66
N THR A 806 26.72 -12.55 15.29
CA THR A 806 26.40 -13.66 14.35
C THR A 806 25.83 -14.89 15.03
N GLN A 807 25.90 -14.96 16.36
CA GLN A 807 25.42 -16.08 17.16
C GLN A 807 24.32 -15.59 18.11
N PRO A 808 23.28 -16.40 18.35
CA PRO A 808 22.28 -16.08 19.35
C PRO A 808 22.92 -16.11 20.74
N ASP A 809 22.43 -15.25 21.65
CA ASP A 809 22.80 -15.29 23.07
C ASP A 809 21.53 -15.58 23.91
N PRO A 810 21.29 -16.86 24.26
CA PRO A 810 20.11 -17.26 25.05
C PRO A 810 20.09 -16.73 26.49
N GLN A 811 21.18 -16.11 26.96
CA GLN A 811 21.28 -15.50 28.28
C GLN A 811 21.53 -13.98 28.20
N GLY A 812 21.44 -13.43 26.98
CA GLY A 812 21.85 -12.07 26.66
C GLY A 812 20.75 -11.04 26.80
N TRP A 813 20.84 -10.01 25.95
CA TRP A 813 19.90 -8.90 25.92
C TRP A 813 18.44 -9.37 25.74
N GLY A 814 17.52 -8.81 26.52
CA GLY A 814 16.09 -9.03 26.37
C GLY A 814 15.55 -10.37 26.85
N THR A 815 16.35 -11.17 27.56
CA THR A 815 15.97 -12.50 28.07
C THR A 815 15.33 -12.47 29.45
N ALA A 816 15.53 -11.38 30.21
CA ALA A 816 14.96 -11.20 31.52
C ALA A 816 13.43 -11.01 31.45
N ALA A 817 12.72 -11.52 32.46
CA ALA A 817 11.26 -11.49 32.50
C ALA A 817 10.66 -10.06 32.53
N ASP A 818 11.41 -9.09 33.05
CA ASP A 818 11.06 -7.67 33.14
C ASP A 818 11.52 -6.85 31.91
N ALA A 819 12.18 -7.49 30.94
CA ALA A 819 12.55 -6.84 29.67
C ALA A 819 11.34 -6.67 28.74
N ALA A 820 10.32 -7.52 28.88
CA ALA A 820 9.05 -7.41 28.16
C ALA A 820 8.13 -6.35 28.82
N PRO A 821 7.23 -5.70 28.06
CA PRO A 821 6.24 -4.82 28.64
C PRO A 821 5.24 -5.60 29.52
N ALA A 822 4.62 -4.90 30.47
CA ALA A 822 3.46 -5.45 31.18
C ALA A 822 2.28 -5.65 30.20
N ALA A 823 1.46 -6.66 30.47
CA ALA A 823 0.22 -6.89 29.72
C ALA A 823 -0.69 -5.66 29.82
N ALA A 824 -1.34 -5.30 28.71
CA ALA A 824 -2.23 -4.14 28.64
C ALA A 824 -3.58 -4.42 29.32
N CYS A 825 -4.09 -5.64 29.14
CA CYS A 825 -5.32 -6.12 29.76
C CYS A 825 -5.10 -7.53 30.35
N PRO A 826 -4.30 -7.65 31.43
CA PRO A 826 -4.17 -8.93 32.12
C PRO A 826 -5.52 -9.33 32.71
N VAL A 827 -5.82 -10.62 32.65
CA VAL A 827 -7.06 -11.21 33.16
C VAL A 827 -6.79 -12.10 34.36
#